data_AF-R0J148-F1
#
_entry.id   AF-R0J148-F1
#
_cell.length_a   1.000
_cell.length_b   1.000
_cell.length_c   1.000
_cell.angle_alpha   90.00
_cell.angle_beta   90.00
_cell.angle_gamma   90.00
#
_symmetry.space_group_name_H-M   'P 1'
#
loop_
_entity.id
_entity.type
_entity.pdbx_description
1 polymer ?
#
loop_
_entity_poly.entity_id
_entity_poly.type
_entity_poly.pdbx_seq_one_letter_code
_entity_poly.pdbx_strand_id
1 'polypeptide(L)'
;MKFYTSIFAAAAALASTAAAIPQTFKTSTPQPWGFFVNNTIYQTTSQESITYPRYTELADGTILATASLIGHTPGYFPVFESKDGGATWKHVSDLRDTVNGWGMNAQPALAVLSTPMGGYPAGTILGSGNSWSNNGTRIDLYASKDQARTWEFVSHIAQGGPPNTTNGATPVWEPYLLQYQNQLIAYYSDQRDPKHGQKLAHQTSKDLKTWGPVVNDVAYDEYIARPGMTVVAFIPPIKKWILVHELPIGNSSSYGSNYPVYYVLADSPLDFRKSVGQPIVINKSSVPNASPYVVWSPIGGPNGTIVVSDADRRQVYTNTFGGDVNKWEEHATPAGAVYSRAIQIFKKRPDHLMIYGGETFDGLGSGGKIPFSATVVNLRDVLKAPLQDNKEATKKRRGRPPGSRNSIAGSKSVPKPAAKPATKKGIAKKSKPRTKQPPPEVEDELSITEAAPTQSSKPRKRKVDDAAAAATEPEAKSHKQYLRLEAKSKRITREQVDQWPERDERRVMAAYNTLNPLVRRLARQLAESRMPPQAKDIHFNIDKLTERNAQVSREVTTARHSKQLLSEQMKIAQHLLGKDEEYLELMKRNTKTWRTEWKHQRKHGRLHPLLQADDDAPIDGDGPEDINLKRAEPVDVSPLDSPDDEDLEPVLEQLRLSLKNMQGNHAQVEGLDTAVSDAQAALDDILFRHASAAQYTKLVDY
;
A
#
# COMPACT_ATOMS: atom_id res chain seq x y z
N MET A 1 18.00 -3.48 -43.97
CA MET A 1 17.08 -2.31 -44.06
C MET A 1 16.27 -2.31 -42.76
N LYS A 2 16.18 -1.26 -41.91
CA LYS A 2 16.24 0.22 -42.08
C LYS A 2 15.17 0.69 -43.08
N PHE A 3 14.25 1.61 -42.77
CA PHE A 3 14.21 2.63 -41.71
C PHE A 3 12.79 3.25 -41.55
N TYR A 4 12.49 3.88 -40.37
CA TYR A 4 11.53 5.01 -40.16
C TYR A 4 10.01 4.80 -40.45
N THR A 5 9.01 5.54 -39.91
CA THR A 5 8.94 6.61 -38.86
C THR A 5 7.54 6.70 -38.18
N SER A 6 7.49 7.32 -36.98
CA SER A 6 6.44 8.07 -36.23
C SER A 6 5.09 8.46 -36.90
N ILE A 7 3.96 8.74 -36.20
CA ILE A 7 3.72 9.90 -35.27
C ILE A 7 2.57 9.65 -34.23
N PHE A 8 2.60 10.46 -33.15
CA PHE A 8 1.64 10.76 -32.04
C PHE A 8 0.12 10.85 -32.38
N ALA A 9 -0.84 10.93 -31.44
CA ALA A 9 -0.84 11.45 -30.05
C ALA A 9 -1.89 10.71 -29.16
N ALA A 10 -1.68 10.40 -27.88
CA ALA A 10 -1.50 11.23 -26.65
C ALA A 10 -2.81 11.62 -25.93
N ALA A 11 -3.00 11.07 -24.72
CA ALA A 11 -3.90 11.56 -23.68
C ALA A 11 -3.11 11.55 -22.35
N ALA A 12 -3.19 12.63 -21.57
CA ALA A 12 -2.17 12.90 -20.54
C ALA A 12 -2.49 12.28 -19.17
N ALA A 13 -1.53 11.53 -18.62
CA ALA A 13 -1.50 11.20 -17.20
C ALA A 13 -0.86 12.38 -16.43
N LEU A 14 -1.64 13.03 -15.55
CA LEU A 14 -1.12 13.99 -14.58
C LEU A 14 -0.49 13.25 -13.39
N ALA A 15 0.65 12.60 -13.66
CA ALA A 15 1.53 12.10 -12.60
C ALA A 15 2.20 13.29 -11.90
N SER A 16 1.69 13.65 -10.73
CA SER A 16 2.25 14.70 -9.87
C SER A 16 3.60 14.26 -9.28
N THR A 17 4.65 14.25 -10.10
CA THR A 17 6.03 14.01 -9.66
C THR A 17 6.51 15.18 -8.80
N ALA A 18 6.21 15.13 -7.50
CA ALA A 18 6.81 15.98 -6.50
C ALA A 18 8.33 15.76 -6.55
N ALA A 19 9.05 16.67 -7.20
CA ALA A 19 10.49 16.61 -7.33
C ALA A 19 11.15 16.90 -5.97
N ALA A 20 11.26 15.86 -5.14
CA ALA A 20 12.09 15.91 -3.95
C ALA A 20 13.50 16.35 -4.36
N ILE A 21 13.99 17.44 -3.77
CA ILE A 21 15.34 17.93 -4.02
C ILE A 21 16.29 16.79 -3.67
N PRO A 22 17.15 16.31 -4.60
CA PRO A 22 18.03 15.19 -4.31
C PRO A 22 19.03 15.61 -3.25
N GLN A 23 18.81 15.17 -2.01
CA GLN A 23 19.79 15.27 -0.94
C GLN A 23 21.08 14.59 -1.45
N THR A 24 22.16 15.37 -1.53
CA THR A 24 23.42 14.92 -2.12
C THR A 24 24.20 14.05 -1.14
N PHE A 25 23.67 12.85 -0.88
CA PHE A 25 24.33 11.80 -0.11
C PHE A 25 25.72 11.53 -0.70
N LYS A 26 26.76 11.96 0.00
CA LYS A 26 28.14 11.76 -0.43
C LYS A 26 28.43 10.26 -0.44
N THR A 27 28.80 9.72 -1.59
CA THR A 27 29.29 8.35 -1.73
C THR A 27 30.70 8.25 -1.17
N SER A 28 30.81 8.18 0.15
CA SER A 28 32.03 7.79 0.86
C SER A 28 32.43 6.37 0.47
N THR A 29 33.74 6.15 0.26
CA THR A 29 34.32 4.80 0.30
C THR A 29 33.90 4.13 1.61
N PRO A 30 33.42 2.88 1.61
CA PRO A 30 33.10 2.18 2.86
C PRO A 30 34.30 2.18 3.81
N GLN A 31 34.05 2.49 5.08
CA GLN A 31 35.06 2.51 6.15
C GLN A 31 34.52 1.73 7.36
N PRO A 32 35.38 1.01 8.11
CA PRO A 32 34.98 0.30 9.32
C PRO A 32 34.14 1.16 10.27
N TRP A 33 32.89 0.76 10.46
CA TRP A 33 31.89 1.44 11.28
C TRP A 33 31.65 2.91 10.89
N GLY A 34 31.72 3.21 9.60
CA GLY A 34 31.36 4.50 9.00
C GLY A 34 30.01 4.47 8.27
N PHE A 35 29.67 5.60 7.66
CA PHE A 35 28.49 5.77 6.82
C PHE A 35 28.88 5.65 5.33
N PHE A 36 28.07 4.95 4.53
CA PHE A 36 28.32 4.68 3.11
C PHE A 36 27.03 4.24 2.39
N VAL A 37 27.03 4.28 1.06
CA VAL A 37 25.84 4.01 0.23
C VAL A 37 26.12 2.88 -0.75
N ASN A 38 25.19 1.93 -0.85
CA ASN A 38 25.17 0.84 -1.83
C ASN A 38 26.48 0.03 -1.93
N ASN A 39 27.08 -0.32 -0.78
CA ASN A 39 28.23 -1.21 -0.71
C ASN A 39 27.82 -2.65 -1.04
N THR A 40 28.41 -3.28 -2.05
CA THR A 40 28.01 -4.63 -2.49
C THR A 40 28.42 -5.70 -1.48
N ILE A 41 27.43 -6.46 -0.99
CA ILE A 41 27.61 -7.70 -0.23
C ILE A 41 27.87 -8.86 -1.21
N TYR A 42 27.06 -8.93 -2.27
CA TYR A 42 27.15 -9.97 -3.30
C TYR A 42 26.58 -9.47 -4.64
N GLN A 43 27.29 -9.76 -5.73
CA GLN A 43 26.90 -9.38 -7.08
C GLN A 43 26.26 -10.57 -7.81
N THR A 44 24.98 -10.44 -8.16
CA THR A 44 24.22 -11.41 -8.96
C THR A 44 24.71 -11.47 -10.41
N THR A 45 24.62 -12.66 -11.00
CA THR A 45 24.71 -12.87 -12.46
C THR A 45 23.37 -12.56 -13.14
N SER A 46 23.30 -12.69 -14.48
CA SER A 46 22.05 -12.54 -15.25
C SER A 46 21.05 -13.69 -15.09
N GLN A 47 21.43 -14.79 -14.41
CA GLN A 47 20.53 -15.91 -14.13
C GLN A 47 19.98 -15.85 -12.69
N GLU A 48 20.40 -14.87 -11.90
CA GLU A 48 20.08 -14.77 -10.48
C GLU A 48 19.24 -13.54 -10.16
N SER A 49 18.53 -13.59 -9.05
CA SER A 49 17.87 -12.43 -8.43
C SER A 49 17.91 -12.62 -6.92
N ILE A 50 18.30 -11.60 -6.16
CA ILE A 50 18.50 -11.69 -4.72
C ILE A 50 17.65 -10.67 -3.98
N THR A 51 16.80 -11.14 -3.08
CA THR A 51 15.79 -10.30 -2.39
C THR A 51 15.41 -10.89 -1.03
N TYR A 52 14.48 -10.27 -0.30
CA TYR A 52 14.10 -10.68 1.06
C TYR A 52 15.36 -10.77 1.96
N PRO A 53 16.12 -9.67 2.12
CA PRO A 53 17.31 -9.69 2.96
C PRO A 53 16.94 -9.88 4.43
N ARG A 54 17.78 -10.58 5.19
CA ARG A 54 17.69 -10.75 6.65
C ARG A 54 19.09 -10.76 7.27
N TYR A 55 19.16 -10.47 8.56
CA TYR A 55 20.42 -10.38 9.28
C TYR A 55 20.29 -10.86 10.73
N THR A 56 21.42 -11.13 11.37
CA THR A 56 21.53 -11.11 12.84
C THR A 56 22.88 -10.53 13.26
N GLU A 57 22.93 -9.92 14.45
CA GLU A 57 24.14 -9.28 15.00
C GLU A 57 24.59 -10.04 16.25
N LEU A 58 25.82 -10.57 16.24
CA LEU A 58 26.40 -11.34 17.33
C LEU A 58 26.87 -10.42 18.49
N ALA A 59 27.21 -11.00 19.64
CA ALA A 59 27.54 -10.23 20.85
C ALA A 59 28.87 -9.44 20.76
N ASP A 60 29.80 -9.88 19.90
CA ASP A 60 31.03 -9.15 19.55
C ASP A 60 30.74 -7.93 18.66
N GLY A 61 29.68 -7.98 17.85
CA GLY A 61 29.31 -7.00 16.83
C GLY A 61 29.45 -7.53 15.40
N THR A 62 29.85 -8.79 15.21
CA THR A 62 29.85 -9.46 13.90
C THR A 62 28.42 -9.49 13.36
N ILE A 63 28.22 -9.02 12.13
CA ILE A 63 26.94 -9.05 11.42
C ILE A 63 26.94 -10.26 10.48
N LEU A 64 25.92 -11.09 10.56
CA LEU A 64 25.62 -12.14 9.59
C LEU A 64 24.42 -11.72 8.76
N ALA A 65 24.52 -11.76 7.43
CA ALA A 65 23.47 -11.36 6.50
C ALA A 65 23.18 -12.49 5.50
N THR A 66 21.93 -12.60 5.08
CA THR A 66 21.45 -13.59 4.10
C THR A 66 20.24 -13.06 3.32
N ALA A 67 19.83 -13.76 2.27
CA ALA A 67 18.74 -13.36 1.38
C ALA A 67 18.16 -14.59 0.64
N SER A 68 16.97 -14.44 0.06
CA SER A 68 16.44 -15.40 -0.92
C SER A 68 17.20 -15.24 -2.23
N LEU A 69 17.91 -16.29 -2.68
CA LEU A 69 18.63 -16.31 -3.95
C LEU A 69 17.88 -17.17 -4.97
N ILE A 70 17.26 -16.51 -5.94
CA ILE A 70 16.62 -17.13 -7.11
C ILE A 70 17.69 -17.40 -8.17
N GLY A 71 17.54 -18.48 -8.95
CA GLY A 71 18.44 -18.87 -10.05
C GLY A 71 19.06 -20.26 -9.88
N HIS A 72 18.92 -20.87 -8.70
CA HIS A 72 19.53 -22.16 -8.35
C HIS A 72 18.47 -23.25 -8.12
N THR A 73 18.84 -24.51 -8.29
CA THR A 73 17.96 -25.67 -8.02
C THR A 73 18.79 -26.88 -7.60
N PRO A 74 18.58 -27.44 -6.38
CA PRO A 74 17.74 -26.91 -5.30
C PRO A 74 18.21 -25.54 -4.79
N GLY A 75 17.28 -24.69 -4.36
CA GLY A 75 17.59 -23.37 -3.80
C GLY A 75 18.32 -23.45 -2.45
N TYR A 76 18.99 -22.35 -2.10
CA TYR A 76 19.71 -22.19 -0.84
C TYR A 76 19.82 -20.72 -0.45
N PHE A 77 20.11 -20.45 0.83
CA PHE A 77 20.38 -19.09 1.31
C PHE A 77 21.89 -18.89 1.52
N PRO A 78 22.58 -18.06 0.72
CA PRO A 78 23.97 -17.73 0.96
C PRO A 78 24.12 -16.87 2.23
N VAL A 79 25.14 -17.12 3.02
CA VAL A 79 25.40 -16.42 4.30
C VAL A 79 26.70 -15.64 4.21
N PHE A 80 26.64 -14.36 4.57
CA PHE A 80 27.75 -13.41 4.52
C PHE A 80 28.06 -12.85 5.91
N GLU A 81 29.34 -12.72 6.23
CA GLU A 81 29.87 -12.20 7.49
C GLU A 81 30.51 -10.82 7.25
N SER A 82 30.26 -9.86 8.16
CA SER A 82 30.98 -8.60 8.28
C SER A 82 31.40 -8.36 9.73
N LYS A 83 32.60 -7.83 9.94
CA LYS A 83 33.19 -7.53 11.27
C LYS A 83 33.52 -6.06 11.48
N ASP A 84 33.08 -5.21 10.55
CA ASP A 84 33.46 -3.81 10.46
C ASP A 84 32.26 -2.89 10.19
N GLY A 85 31.06 -3.28 10.65
CA GLY A 85 29.83 -2.51 10.45
C GLY A 85 29.32 -2.50 9.00
N GLY A 86 29.63 -3.56 8.22
CA GLY A 86 29.17 -3.72 6.85
C GLY A 86 30.04 -3.05 5.79
N ALA A 87 31.26 -2.63 6.13
CA ALA A 87 32.18 -1.99 5.19
C ALA A 87 32.90 -3.02 4.30
N THR A 88 33.19 -4.21 4.83
CA THR A 88 33.61 -5.39 4.07
C THR A 88 32.71 -6.58 4.39
N TRP A 89 32.57 -7.49 3.42
CA TRP A 89 31.74 -8.69 3.49
C TRP A 89 32.48 -9.90 2.95
N LYS A 90 32.21 -11.06 3.53
CA LYS A 90 32.76 -12.35 3.10
C LYS A 90 31.67 -13.43 3.15
N HIS A 91 31.51 -14.22 2.08
CA HIS A 91 30.71 -15.45 2.14
C HIS A 91 31.33 -16.45 3.13
N VAL A 92 30.50 -17.10 3.95
CA VAL A 92 30.94 -18.04 5.00
C VAL A 92 30.31 -19.43 4.92
N SER A 93 29.06 -19.54 4.44
CA SER A 93 28.38 -20.81 4.19
C SER A 93 27.12 -20.61 3.34
N ASP A 94 26.49 -21.71 2.96
CA ASP A 94 25.12 -21.74 2.45
C ASP A 94 24.23 -22.51 3.42
N LEU A 95 23.08 -21.94 3.79
CA LEU A 95 22.02 -22.71 4.45
C LEU A 95 21.23 -23.45 3.37
N ARG A 96 21.34 -24.78 3.37
CA ARG A 96 20.76 -25.69 2.38
C ARG A 96 19.73 -26.59 3.04
N ASP A 97 18.69 -26.97 2.29
CA ASP A 97 17.80 -28.06 2.68
C ASP A 97 18.56 -29.39 2.61
N THR A 98 18.62 -30.10 3.74
CA THR A 98 19.26 -31.43 3.85
C THR A 98 18.27 -32.55 4.20
N VAL A 99 16.96 -32.27 4.25
CA VAL A 99 15.95 -33.22 4.77
C VAL A 99 14.72 -33.41 3.88
N ASN A 100 14.31 -32.43 3.08
CA ASN A 100 13.14 -32.52 2.19
C ASN A 100 13.54 -32.90 0.76
N GLY A 101 14.74 -32.47 0.31
CA GLY A 101 15.17 -32.58 -1.08
C GLY A 101 14.46 -31.60 -2.03
N TRP A 102 13.88 -30.53 -1.48
CA TRP A 102 13.09 -29.52 -2.17
C TRP A 102 13.86 -28.21 -2.38
N GLY A 103 14.92 -27.99 -1.59
CA GLY A 103 15.67 -26.74 -1.56
C GLY A 103 15.13 -25.74 -0.54
N MET A 104 15.97 -24.79 -0.15
CA MET A 104 15.64 -23.62 0.68
C MET A 104 15.40 -22.45 -0.27
N ASN A 105 14.14 -22.26 -0.67
CA ASN A 105 13.83 -21.52 -1.91
C ASN A 105 13.46 -20.05 -1.66
N ALA A 106 12.89 -19.70 -0.51
CA ALA A 106 12.62 -18.31 -0.15
C ALA A 106 12.45 -18.08 1.36
N GLN A 107 12.33 -16.80 1.72
CA GLN A 107 11.88 -16.32 3.02
C GLN A 107 12.79 -16.76 4.19
N PRO A 108 14.13 -16.55 4.12
CA PRO A 108 15.03 -16.88 5.22
C PRO A 108 14.69 -16.11 6.50
N ALA A 109 15.20 -16.58 7.62
CA ALA A 109 15.24 -15.89 8.91
C ALA A 109 16.53 -16.25 9.66
N LEU A 110 17.10 -15.29 10.39
CA LEU A 110 18.27 -15.48 11.25
C LEU A 110 18.00 -14.94 12.66
N ALA A 111 18.39 -15.71 13.67
CA ALA A 111 18.42 -15.28 15.06
C ALA A 111 19.68 -15.79 15.76
N VAL A 112 20.05 -15.21 16.89
CA VAL A 112 21.13 -15.72 17.75
C VAL A 112 20.59 -15.96 19.15
N LEU A 113 20.89 -17.12 19.73
CA LEU A 113 20.51 -17.45 21.10
C LEU A 113 21.27 -16.55 22.09
N SER A 114 20.53 -15.70 22.80
CA SER A 114 21.05 -14.88 23.91
C SER A 114 21.33 -15.71 25.17
N THR A 115 20.58 -16.81 25.33
CA THR A 115 20.66 -17.76 26.45
C THR A 115 20.56 -19.20 25.92
N PRO A 116 21.12 -20.21 26.60
CA PRO A 116 21.07 -21.61 26.14
C PRO A 116 19.64 -22.15 26.02
N MET A 117 19.38 -23.00 25.03
CA MET A 117 18.03 -23.49 24.71
C MET A 117 18.08 -24.81 23.92
N GLY A 118 17.23 -25.79 24.21
CA GLY A 118 17.15 -27.04 23.42
C GLY A 118 18.43 -27.88 23.31
N GLY A 119 19.37 -27.72 24.25
CA GLY A 119 20.70 -28.33 24.20
C GLY A 119 21.76 -27.50 23.45
N TYR A 120 21.38 -26.35 22.91
CA TYR A 120 22.28 -25.41 22.24
C TYR A 120 22.79 -24.32 23.21
N PRO A 121 24.08 -23.96 23.18
CA PRO A 121 24.62 -22.87 23.99
C PRO A 121 24.17 -21.50 23.47
N ALA A 122 24.27 -20.48 24.34
CA ALA A 122 24.19 -19.08 23.90
C ALA A 122 25.28 -18.79 22.85
N GLY A 123 24.98 -17.90 21.90
CA GLY A 123 25.82 -17.65 20.73
C GLY A 123 25.56 -18.59 19.54
N THR A 124 24.82 -19.69 19.73
CA THR A 124 24.30 -20.49 18.60
C THR A 124 23.43 -19.61 17.70
N ILE A 125 23.67 -19.65 16.40
CA ILE A 125 22.83 -19.00 15.40
C ILE A 125 21.75 -19.98 14.96
N LEU A 126 20.51 -19.52 14.94
CA LEU A 126 19.39 -20.22 14.34
C LEU A 126 19.13 -19.65 12.95
N GLY A 127 18.98 -20.54 12.00
CA GLY A 127 18.58 -20.24 10.63
C GLY A 127 17.27 -20.94 10.31
N SER A 128 16.35 -20.25 9.66
CA SER A 128 15.09 -20.82 9.19
C SER A 128 14.75 -20.27 7.82
N GLY A 129 13.77 -20.87 7.16
CA GLY A 129 13.23 -20.41 5.89
C GLY A 129 12.24 -21.41 5.31
N ASN A 130 11.68 -21.09 4.15
CA ASN A 130 10.66 -21.92 3.51
C ASN A 130 11.32 -22.88 2.52
N SER A 131 11.33 -24.16 2.87
CA SER A 131 11.63 -25.25 1.95
C SER A 131 10.33 -25.66 1.26
N TRP A 132 10.26 -25.52 -0.07
CA TRP A 132 9.00 -25.73 -0.80
C TRP A 132 9.15 -26.53 -2.09
N SER A 133 8.08 -27.20 -2.47
CA SER A 133 7.93 -27.87 -3.77
C SER A 133 6.46 -27.89 -4.18
N ASN A 134 6.14 -28.47 -5.33
CA ASN A 134 4.76 -28.75 -5.74
C ASN A 134 3.98 -29.63 -4.74
N ASN A 135 4.66 -30.26 -3.76
CA ASN A 135 4.05 -31.10 -2.73
C ASN A 135 3.74 -30.35 -1.41
N GLY A 136 4.28 -29.14 -1.19
CA GLY A 136 4.09 -28.44 0.08
C GLY A 136 5.05 -27.27 0.34
N THR A 137 4.79 -26.57 1.44
CA THR A 137 5.64 -25.56 2.07
C THR A 137 6.05 -26.06 3.46
N ARG A 138 7.32 -25.91 3.84
CA ARG A 138 7.88 -26.33 5.12
C ARG A 138 8.78 -25.23 5.68
N ILE A 139 8.35 -24.65 6.79
CA ILE A 139 9.21 -23.77 7.60
C ILE A 139 10.05 -24.67 8.49
N ASP A 140 11.35 -24.75 8.21
CA ASP A 140 12.28 -25.62 8.92
C ASP A 140 13.27 -24.81 9.78
N LEU A 141 13.77 -25.41 10.86
CA LEU A 141 14.77 -24.83 11.75
C LEU A 141 16.10 -25.55 11.62
N TYR A 142 17.17 -24.78 11.41
CA TYR A 142 18.56 -25.19 11.39
C TYR A 142 19.34 -24.42 12.48
N ALA A 143 20.41 -25.02 13.01
CA ALA A 143 21.28 -24.41 13.99
C ALA A 143 22.74 -24.44 13.54
N SER A 144 23.49 -23.42 13.94
CA SER A 144 24.94 -23.32 13.75
C SER A 144 25.62 -22.96 15.07
N LYS A 145 26.54 -23.82 15.49
CA LYS A 145 27.32 -23.68 16.73
C LYS A 145 28.70 -23.06 16.51
N ASP A 146 29.06 -22.76 15.25
CA ASP A 146 30.43 -22.40 14.84
C ASP A 146 30.59 -21.00 14.23
N GLN A 147 29.57 -20.14 14.35
CA GLN A 147 29.41 -18.85 13.66
C GLN A 147 29.05 -18.98 12.16
N ALA A 148 28.05 -19.80 11.84
CA ALA A 148 27.47 -19.96 10.50
C ALA A 148 28.48 -20.39 9.42
N ARG A 149 29.38 -21.33 9.74
CA ARG A 149 30.16 -22.08 8.74
C ARG A 149 29.53 -23.44 8.44
N THR A 150 28.96 -24.10 9.45
CA THR A 150 28.16 -25.33 9.30
C THR A 150 26.76 -25.16 9.88
N TRP A 151 25.82 -25.94 9.33
CA TRP A 151 24.40 -25.95 9.70
C TRP A 151 23.94 -27.39 9.93
N GLU A 152 23.24 -27.64 11.04
CA GLU A 152 22.53 -28.90 11.29
C GLU A 152 21.02 -28.66 11.35
N PHE A 153 20.23 -29.58 10.81
CA PHE A 153 18.77 -29.54 10.93
C PHE A 153 18.33 -29.83 12.37
N VAL A 154 17.34 -29.09 12.86
CA VAL A 154 16.82 -29.21 14.23
C VAL A 154 15.39 -29.74 14.25
N SER A 155 14.48 -29.13 13.48
CA SER A 155 13.06 -29.54 13.42
C SER A 155 12.31 -28.89 12.25
N HIS A 156 11.17 -29.48 11.89
CA HIS A 156 10.14 -28.81 11.12
C HIS A 156 9.30 -27.95 12.09
N ILE A 157 9.15 -26.65 11.82
CA ILE A 157 8.31 -25.74 12.61
C ILE A 157 6.86 -25.88 12.18
N ALA A 158 6.59 -25.70 10.89
CA ALA A 158 5.25 -25.74 10.33
C ALA A 158 5.28 -26.27 8.89
N GLN A 159 4.34 -27.15 8.55
CA GLN A 159 4.07 -27.57 7.18
C GLN A 159 2.70 -27.04 6.73
N GLY A 160 2.61 -26.71 5.44
CA GLY A 160 1.39 -26.36 4.72
C GLY A 160 1.35 -26.96 3.32
N GLY A 161 0.31 -26.63 2.56
CA GLY A 161 0.12 -27.00 1.16
C GLY A 161 1.15 -26.35 0.20
N PRO A 162 1.04 -26.62 -1.12
CA PRO A 162 1.96 -26.10 -2.13
C PRO A 162 2.00 -24.57 -2.15
N PRO A 163 3.12 -23.94 -2.58
CA PRO A 163 3.30 -22.50 -2.56
C PRO A 163 2.34 -21.79 -3.54
N ASN A 164 1.19 -21.35 -3.02
CA ASN A 164 0.11 -20.69 -3.75
C ASN A 164 -0.53 -19.60 -2.88
N THR A 165 -0.51 -18.34 -3.32
CA THR A 165 -1.07 -17.19 -2.59
C THR A 165 -2.56 -16.96 -2.80
N THR A 166 -3.27 -17.89 -3.45
CA THR A 166 -4.72 -17.82 -3.66
C THR A 166 -5.49 -18.26 -2.41
N ASN A 167 -6.46 -17.46 -1.97
CA ASN A 167 -7.33 -17.80 -0.83
C ASN A 167 -7.98 -19.19 -0.99
N GLY A 168 -7.88 -20.03 0.04
CA GLY A 168 -8.34 -21.42 0.03
C GLY A 168 -7.26 -22.44 -0.34
N ALA A 169 -6.07 -21.99 -0.79
CA ALA A 169 -4.86 -22.79 -0.67
C ALA A 169 -4.37 -22.79 0.79
N THR A 170 -3.53 -23.76 1.16
CA THR A 170 -3.11 -23.97 2.57
C THR A 170 -1.60 -23.84 2.88
N PRO A 171 -0.76 -23.06 2.17
CA PRO A 171 0.66 -22.92 2.51
C PRO A 171 0.93 -22.11 3.80
N VAL A 172 2.18 -22.19 4.25
CA VAL A 172 2.79 -21.35 5.30
C VAL A 172 3.99 -20.59 4.75
N TRP A 173 4.29 -19.41 5.31
CA TRP A 173 5.28 -18.48 4.76
C TRP A 173 5.98 -17.62 5.82
N GLU A 174 7.06 -16.94 5.41
CA GLU A 174 7.63 -15.78 6.12
C GLU A 174 7.96 -16.00 7.61
N PRO A 175 8.84 -16.95 7.95
CA PRO A 175 9.30 -17.11 9.34
C PRO A 175 9.94 -15.83 9.89
N TYR A 176 9.61 -15.51 11.14
CA TYR A 176 10.35 -14.56 11.97
C TYR A 176 10.63 -15.20 13.34
N LEU A 177 11.87 -15.10 13.82
CA LEU A 177 12.36 -15.83 15.00
C LEU A 177 12.68 -14.87 16.15
N LEU A 178 12.12 -15.14 17.34
CA LEU A 178 12.37 -14.35 18.56
C LEU A 178 12.59 -15.27 19.76
N GLN A 179 13.76 -15.18 20.41
CA GLN A 179 13.97 -15.81 21.72
C GLN A 179 13.35 -14.94 22.82
N TYR A 180 12.46 -15.50 23.63
CA TYR A 180 11.73 -14.78 24.68
C TYR A 180 11.41 -15.73 25.85
N GLN A 181 11.66 -15.32 27.09
CA GLN A 181 11.29 -16.05 28.32
C GLN A 181 11.57 -17.58 28.30
N ASN A 182 12.79 -17.97 27.93
CA ASN A 182 13.21 -19.38 27.82
C ASN A 182 12.35 -20.24 26.87
N GLN A 183 11.84 -19.64 25.80
CA GLN A 183 11.34 -20.31 24.60
C GLN A 183 11.76 -19.55 23.33
N LEU A 184 11.76 -20.24 22.19
CA LEU A 184 11.79 -19.64 20.86
C LEU A 184 10.34 -19.45 20.40
N ILE A 185 10.01 -18.25 19.92
CA ILE A 185 8.79 -17.96 19.18
C ILE A 185 9.14 -17.94 17.70
N ALA A 186 8.36 -18.66 16.89
CA ALA A 186 8.43 -18.60 15.44
C ALA A 186 7.09 -18.09 14.91
N TYR A 187 7.05 -16.83 14.47
CA TYR A 187 5.92 -16.25 13.75
C TYR A 187 5.99 -16.61 12.28
N TYR A 188 4.84 -16.67 11.62
CA TYR A 188 4.71 -16.93 10.20
C TYR A 188 3.33 -16.49 9.67
N SER A 189 3.21 -16.38 8.36
CA SER A 189 1.93 -16.20 7.67
C SER A 189 1.32 -17.58 7.36
N ASP A 190 0.03 -17.77 7.62
CA ASP A 190 -0.65 -19.06 7.61
C ASP A 190 -1.97 -19.00 6.81
N GLN A 191 -2.14 -19.92 5.85
CA GLN A 191 -3.39 -20.09 5.07
C GLN A 191 -4.10 -21.43 5.34
N ARG A 192 -3.64 -22.21 6.32
CA ARG A 192 -4.22 -23.54 6.64
C ARG A 192 -5.57 -23.47 7.36
N ASP A 193 -5.95 -22.30 7.86
CA ASP A 193 -7.21 -22.07 8.57
C ASP A 193 -8.32 -21.66 7.58
N PRO A 194 -9.32 -22.52 7.29
CA PRO A 194 -10.31 -22.26 6.25
C PRO A 194 -11.27 -21.09 6.55
N LYS A 195 -11.13 -20.43 7.70
CA LYS A 195 -11.87 -19.21 8.06
C LYS A 195 -11.26 -17.93 7.48
N HIS A 196 -10.00 -17.94 7.03
CA HIS A 196 -9.28 -16.75 6.59
C HIS A 196 -8.53 -17.00 5.28
N GLY A 197 -8.45 -16.00 4.40
CA GLY A 197 -7.62 -16.08 3.19
C GLY A 197 -6.12 -16.15 3.52
N GLN A 198 -5.69 -15.41 4.54
CA GLN A 198 -4.46 -15.63 5.29
C GLN A 198 -4.62 -15.04 6.71
N LYS A 199 -3.85 -15.55 7.67
CA LYS A 199 -3.68 -14.96 9.01
C LYS A 199 -2.20 -14.92 9.38
N LEU A 200 -1.87 -14.13 10.39
CA LEU A 200 -0.57 -14.19 11.07
C LEU A 200 -0.70 -15.02 12.34
N ALA A 201 0.26 -15.88 12.59
CA ALA A 201 0.28 -16.77 13.74
C ALA A 201 1.71 -17.10 14.18
N HIS A 202 1.85 -17.65 15.38
CA HIS A 202 3.09 -18.23 15.87
C HIS A 202 2.90 -19.61 16.48
N GLN A 203 4.03 -20.29 16.67
CA GLN A 203 4.17 -21.40 17.62
C GLN A 203 5.38 -21.11 18.52
N THR A 204 5.43 -21.74 19.70
CA THR A 204 6.57 -21.66 20.60
C THR A 204 7.22 -23.02 20.82
N SER A 205 8.52 -23.02 21.13
CA SER A 205 9.28 -24.23 21.49
C SER A 205 10.28 -23.93 22.60
N LYS A 206 10.43 -24.85 23.56
CA LYS A 206 11.42 -24.76 24.66
C LYS A 206 12.68 -25.58 24.39
N ASP A 207 12.57 -26.58 23.51
CA ASP A 207 13.62 -27.54 23.15
C ASP A 207 14.10 -27.41 21.70
N LEU A 208 13.53 -26.46 20.94
CA LEU A 208 13.70 -26.23 19.50
C LEU A 208 13.20 -27.38 18.60
N LYS A 209 12.45 -28.34 19.16
CA LYS A 209 12.09 -29.61 18.49
C LYS A 209 10.60 -29.93 18.59
N THR A 210 10.03 -29.80 19.79
CA THR A 210 8.59 -29.87 20.02
C THR A 210 8.01 -28.47 19.95
N TRP A 211 6.99 -28.30 19.11
CA TRP A 211 6.32 -27.02 18.88
C TRP A 211 4.92 -27.05 19.50
N GLY A 212 4.58 -25.97 20.21
CA GLY A 212 3.25 -25.74 20.76
C GLY A 212 2.19 -25.50 19.68
N PRO A 213 0.90 -25.42 20.07
CA PRO A 213 -0.19 -25.20 19.14
C PRO A 213 -0.06 -23.85 18.42
N VAL A 214 -0.66 -23.76 17.23
CA VAL A 214 -0.76 -22.52 16.45
C VAL A 214 -1.59 -21.49 17.22
N VAL A 215 -1.00 -20.33 17.51
CA VAL A 215 -1.64 -19.18 18.15
C VAL A 215 -1.77 -18.06 17.13
N ASN A 216 -2.99 -17.59 16.86
CA ASN A 216 -3.20 -16.41 16.01
C ASN A 216 -2.57 -15.16 16.65
N ASP A 217 -1.95 -14.31 15.84
CA ASP A 217 -1.45 -12.99 16.25
C ASP A 217 -2.26 -11.86 15.60
N VAL A 218 -2.55 -11.98 14.30
CA VAL A 218 -3.42 -11.07 13.56
C VAL A 218 -4.31 -11.88 12.62
N ALA A 219 -5.63 -11.73 12.77
CA ALA A 219 -6.63 -12.35 11.90
C ALA A 219 -7.83 -11.40 11.79
N TYR A 220 -8.52 -11.45 10.66
CA TYR A 220 -9.70 -10.62 10.37
C TYR A 220 -10.88 -11.50 9.95
N ASP A 221 -12.09 -11.12 10.34
CA ASP A 221 -13.32 -11.86 10.00
C ASP A 221 -13.65 -11.77 8.49
N GLU A 222 -13.15 -10.76 7.79
CA GLU A 222 -13.26 -10.66 6.35
C GLU A 222 -12.32 -11.67 5.67
N TYR A 223 -12.90 -12.76 5.16
CA TYR A 223 -12.18 -13.87 4.51
C TYR A 223 -11.20 -13.44 3.40
N ILE A 224 -11.43 -12.32 2.71
CA ILE A 224 -10.55 -11.84 1.63
C ILE A 224 -9.37 -10.98 2.12
N ALA A 225 -9.31 -10.66 3.41
CA ALA A 225 -8.13 -10.06 4.03
C ALA A 225 -6.98 -11.08 4.11
N ARG A 226 -5.76 -10.61 3.84
CA ARG A 226 -4.56 -11.47 3.84
C ARG A 226 -3.39 -10.78 4.56
N PRO A 227 -3.47 -10.52 5.88
CA PRO A 227 -2.32 -10.03 6.63
C PRO A 227 -1.10 -10.93 6.45
N GLY A 228 0.08 -10.32 6.29
CA GLY A 228 1.30 -11.03 5.90
C GLY A 228 2.59 -10.38 6.42
N MET A 229 3.68 -11.14 6.33
CA MET A 229 5.06 -10.65 6.50
C MET A 229 5.37 -10.06 7.89
N THR A 230 5.06 -10.81 8.96
CA THR A 230 5.34 -10.45 10.36
C THR A 230 6.81 -10.05 10.61
N VAL A 231 7.02 -8.85 11.15
CA VAL A 231 8.29 -8.44 11.78
C VAL A 231 8.00 -7.82 13.14
N VAL A 232 8.78 -8.18 14.17
CA VAL A 232 8.52 -7.80 15.58
C VAL A 232 9.72 -7.09 16.20
N ALA A 233 9.47 -6.00 16.94
CA ALA A 233 10.47 -5.29 17.75
C ALA A 233 9.94 -4.99 19.16
N PHE A 234 10.86 -4.72 20.10
CA PHE A 234 10.54 -4.22 21.44
C PHE A 234 10.82 -2.72 21.53
N ILE A 235 9.99 -1.98 22.26
CA ILE A 235 10.10 -0.53 22.48
C ILE A 235 10.32 -0.29 23.99
N PRO A 236 11.59 -0.26 24.47
CA PRO A 236 11.90 -0.28 25.90
C PRO A 236 11.26 0.83 26.75
N PRO A 237 11.18 2.11 26.30
CA PRO A 237 10.64 3.19 27.15
C PRO A 237 9.18 2.99 27.57
N ILE A 238 8.33 2.49 26.66
CA ILE A 238 6.91 2.20 26.93
C ILE A 238 6.64 0.73 27.27
N LYS A 239 7.68 -0.12 27.25
CA LYS A 239 7.63 -1.57 27.53
C LYS A 239 6.65 -2.38 26.67
N LYS A 240 6.28 -1.87 25.48
CA LYS A 240 5.46 -2.58 24.50
C LYS A 240 6.31 -3.29 23.46
N TRP A 241 5.77 -4.36 22.92
CA TRP A 241 6.18 -4.99 21.67
C TRP A 241 5.36 -4.40 20.52
N ILE A 242 6.00 -4.17 19.38
CA ILE A 242 5.36 -3.82 18.12
C ILE A 242 5.52 -4.98 17.14
N LEU A 243 4.40 -5.46 16.59
CA LEU A 243 4.34 -6.28 15.39
C LEU A 243 3.98 -5.36 14.23
N VAL A 244 4.67 -5.46 13.10
CA VAL A 244 4.35 -4.74 11.86
C VAL A 244 4.08 -5.76 10.75
N HIS A 245 3.07 -5.51 9.93
CA HIS A 245 2.60 -6.39 8.86
C HIS A 245 1.99 -5.60 7.69
N GLU A 246 1.86 -6.24 6.52
CA GLU A 246 1.02 -5.72 5.43
C GLU A 246 -0.45 -6.17 5.60
N LEU A 247 -1.40 -5.42 5.06
CA LEU A 247 -2.83 -5.76 5.08
C LEU A 247 -3.55 -5.49 3.73
N PRO A 248 -3.32 -6.33 2.70
CA PRO A 248 -4.18 -6.38 1.52
C PRO A 248 -5.56 -6.96 1.86
N ILE A 249 -6.61 -6.42 1.24
CA ILE A 249 -8.00 -6.90 1.34
C ILE A 249 -8.61 -7.01 -0.07
N GLY A 250 -8.54 -8.21 -0.66
CA GLY A 250 -8.93 -8.45 -2.05
C GLY A 250 -8.22 -7.50 -3.03
N ASN A 251 -9.00 -6.85 -3.90
CA ASN A 251 -8.51 -5.82 -4.83
C ASN A 251 -8.75 -4.38 -4.30
N SER A 252 -9.05 -4.21 -3.00
CA SER A 252 -9.36 -2.91 -2.42
C SER A 252 -8.09 -2.20 -1.95
N SER A 253 -7.86 -0.97 -2.41
CA SER A 253 -6.72 -0.16 -1.99
C SER A 253 -7.10 0.83 -0.88
N SER A 254 -6.72 0.52 0.36
CA SER A 254 -6.90 1.46 1.47
C SER A 254 -5.84 2.57 1.40
N TYR A 255 -6.27 3.83 1.53
CA TYR A 255 -5.40 5.00 1.33
C TYR A 255 -4.66 5.01 -0.02
N GLY A 256 -5.23 4.39 -1.06
CA GLY A 256 -4.60 4.26 -2.38
C GLY A 256 -3.46 3.25 -2.46
N SER A 257 -3.22 2.47 -1.39
CA SER A 257 -2.20 1.43 -1.31
C SER A 257 -2.85 0.04 -1.37
N ASN A 258 -2.25 -0.89 -2.12
CA ASN A 258 -2.78 -2.26 -2.28
C ASN A 258 -2.42 -3.16 -1.09
N TYR A 259 -1.26 -2.92 -0.47
CA TYR A 259 -0.71 -3.66 0.66
C TYR A 259 -0.31 -2.67 1.78
N PRO A 260 -1.26 -1.90 2.32
CA PRO A 260 -0.99 -0.88 3.33
C PRO A 260 -0.33 -1.52 4.57
N VAL A 261 0.67 -0.84 5.12
CA VAL A 261 1.38 -1.32 6.32
C VAL A 261 0.63 -0.94 7.60
N TYR A 262 0.42 -1.95 8.45
CA TYR A 262 -0.26 -1.87 9.74
C TYR A 262 0.69 -2.34 10.86
N TYR A 263 0.39 -1.95 12.10
CA TYR A 263 1.09 -2.38 13.29
C TYR A 263 0.18 -2.66 14.47
N VAL A 264 0.64 -3.52 15.39
CA VAL A 264 -0.06 -3.92 16.62
C VAL A 264 0.88 -3.70 17.80
N LEU A 265 0.42 -2.96 18.82
CA LEU A 265 1.15 -2.76 20.08
C LEU A 265 0.60 -3.68 21.18
N ALA A 266 1.46 -4.48 21.81
CA ALA A 266 1.08 -5.43 22.87
C ALA A 266 2.10 -5.46 24.03
N ASP A 267 1.66 -5.83 25.23
CA ASP A 267 2.53 -5.98 26.41
C ASP A 267 3.40 -7.25 26.36
N SER A 268 2.96 -8.25 25.61
CA SER A 268 3.62 -9.54 25.45
C SER A 268 3.69 -9.90 23.97
N PRO A 269 4.83 -10.42 23.48
CA PRO A 269 4.99 -10.82 22.09
C PRO A 269 4.21 -12.12 21.76
N LEU A 270 3.57 -12.74 22.75
CA LEU A 270 2.74 -13.95 22.62
C LEU A 270 1.24 -13.65 22.47
N ASP A 271 0.85 -12.37 22.46
CA ASP A 271 -0.51 -11.93 22.76
C ASP A 271 -1.03 -10.82 21.83
N PHE A 272 -0.44 -10.62 20.65
CA PHE A 272 -0.86 -9.58 19.69
C PHE A 272 -2.36 -9.61 19.36
N ARG A 273 -2.99 -10.79 19.32
CA ARG A 273 -4.45 -10.99 19.15
C ARG A 273 -5.35 -10.32 20.21
N LYS A 274 -4.78 -9.81 21.30
CA LYS A 274 -5.50 -9.05 22.35
C LYS A 274 -5.52 -7.54 22.07
N SER A 275 -4.81 -7.08 21.04
CA SER A 275 -4.64 -5.69 20.67
C SER A 275 -5.23 -5.38 19.30
N VAL A 276 -5.56 -4.10 19.06
CA VAL A 276 -6.10 -3.62 17.78
C VAL A 276 -4.97 -3.18 16.85
N GLY A 277 -5.04 -3.58 15.58
CA GLY A 277 -4.12 -3.13 14.53
C GLY A 277 -4.40 -1.70 14.06
N GLN A 278 -3.35 -0.93 13.84
CA GLN A 278 -3.37 0.48 13.45
C GLN A 278 -2.62 0.68 12.12
N PRO A 279 -3.15 1.45 11.16
CA PRO A 279 -2.43 1.76 9.92
C PRO A 279 -1.28 2.74 10.17
N ILE A 280 -0.16 2.59 9.47
CA ILE A 280 0.86 3.65 9.39
C ILE A 280 0.39 4.68 8.37
N VAL A 281 -0.05 5.85 8.83
CA VAL A 281 -0.53 6.94 7.96
C VAL A 281 0.26 8.22 8.20
N ILE A 282 0.88 8.72 7.14
CA ILE A 282 1.71 9.92 7.10
C ILE A 282 0.88 11.04 6.47
N ASN A 283 0.84 12.21 7.14
CA ASN A 283 0.11 13.41 6.68
C ASN A 283 -1.37 13.14 6.30
N LYS A 284 -2.00 12.15 6.95
CA LYS A 284 -3.39 11.68 6.71
C LYS A 284 -3.68 11.13 5.29
N SER A 285 -2.67 10.90 4.45
CA SER A 285 -2.87 10.56 3.03
C SER A 285 -1.85 9.58 2.43
N SER A 286 -0.59 9.60 2.86
CA SER A 286 0.44 8.65 2.43
C SER A 286 0.49 7.47 3.40
N VAL A 287 0.63 6.25 2.88
CA VAL A 287 0.90 5.04 3.67
C VAL A 287 2.05 4.25 3.04
N PRO A 288 2.83 3.47 3.81
CA PRO A 288 3.81 2.55 3.24
C PRO A 288 3.13 1.38 2.51
N ASN A 289 3.80 0.76 1.53
CA ASN A 289 3.25 -0.36 0.74
C ASN A 289 4.15 -1.60 0.76
N ALA A 290 3.55 -2.74 1.14
CA ALA A 290 4.05 -4.11 1.11
C ALA A 290 5.28 -4.43 1.98
N SER A 291 5.35 -5.69 2.41
CA SER A 291 6.51 -6.39 2.97
C SER A 291 7.34 -5.64 4.03
N PRO A 292 6.71 -5.12 5.10
CA PRO A 292 7.38 -4.21 6.00
C PRO A 292 8.51 -4.86 6.82
N TYR A 293 9.36 -4.01 7.39
CA TYR A 293 10.36 -4.40 8.38
C TYR A 293 10.49 -3.33 9.47
N VAL A 294 10.58 -3.72 10.75
CA VAL A 294 10.63 -2.80 11.89
C VAL A 294 11.86 -2.99 12.76
N VAL A 295 12.42 -1.88 13.25
CA VAL A 295 13.46 -1.82 14.30
C VAL A 295 13.19 -0.64 15.24
N TRP A 296 13.89 -0.60 16.38
CA TRP A 296 13.86 0.53 17.31
C TRP A 296 15.27 0.99 17.66
N SER A 297 15.44 2.29 17.89
CA SER A 297 16.68 2.92 18.37
C SER A 297 16.39 3.82 19.58
N PRO A 298 17.29 3.94 20.58
CA PRO A 298 17.21 4.96 21.64
C PRO A 298 17.46 6.40 21.16
N ILE A 299 17.83 6.61 19.88
CA ILE A 299 17.97 7.95 19.29
C ILE A 299 16.57 8.54 19.00
N GLY A 300 16.43 9.87 19.03
CA GLY A 300 15.25 10.60 18.53
C GLY A 300 14.35 11.25 19.59
N GLY A 301 14.45 10.84 20.86
CA GLY A 301 13.69 11.45 21.95
C GLY A 301 13.56 10.51 23.16
N PRO A 302 12.74 10.86 24.17
CA PRO A 302 12.53 10.02 25.36
C PRO A 302 11.99 8.61 25.06
N ASN A 303 11.22 8.44 23.98
CA ASN A 303 10.73 7.14 23.52
C ASN A 303 11.68 6.43 22.54
N GLY A 304 12.84 7.02 22.24
CA GLY A 304 13.65 6.64 21.08
C GLY A 304 12.94 6.91 19.76
N THR A 305 13.19 6.06 18.77
CA THR A 305 12.58 6.07 17.43
C THR A 305 12.23 4.64 17.04
N ILE A 306 10.96 4.38 16.72
CA ILE A 306 10.55 3.23 15.91
C ILE A 306 10.87 3.57 14.45
N VAL A 307 11.55 2.69 13.72
CA VAL A 307 11.82 2.85 12.28
C VAL A 307 11.21 1.67 11.53
N VAL A 308 10.44 1.96 10.48
CA VAL A 308 9.79 0.99 9.61
C VAL A 308 10.24 1.21 8.15
N SER A 309 10.47 0.12 7.43
CA SER A 309 10.67 0.08 5.98
C SER A 309 9.45 -0.56 5.30
N ASP A 310 9.23 -0.24 4.03
CA ASP A 310 8.31 -0.94 3.12
C ASP A 310 9.06 -1.53 1.91
N ALA A 311 8.32 -2.00 0.90
CA ALA A 311 8.88 -2.59 -0.33
C ALA A 311 9.35 -1.54 -1.34
N ASP A 312 8.44 -0.64 -1.70
CA ASP A 312 8.48 0.08 -2.98
C ASP A 312 9.19 1.43 -2.91
N ARG A 313 9.41 1.97 -1.70
CA ARG A 313 9.86 3.34 -1.50
C ARG A 313 11.29 3.37 -0.98
N ARG A 314 12.00 4.46 -1.24
CA ARG A 314 13.39 4.67 -0.77
C ARG A 314 13.43 5.23 0.66
N GLN A 315 12.29 5.67 1.14
CA GLN A 315 12.08 6.30 2.43
C GLN A 315 12.02 5.27 3.56
N VAL A 316 12.17 5.75 4.79
CA VAL A 316 11.80 5.03 6.01
C VAL A 316 10.79 5.83 6.80
N TYR A 317 9.98 5.12 7.56
CA TYR A 317 8.85 5.64 8.32
C TYR A 317 9.20 5.63 9.80
N THR A 318 9.11 6.77 10.48
CA THR A 318 9.64 6.93 11.84
C THR A 318 8.53 7.34 12.80
N ASN A 319 8.69 6.98 14.08
CA ASN A 319 7.81 7.44 15.16
C ASN A 319 8.61 7.60 16.46
N THR A 320 8.73 8.84 16.94
CA THR A 320 9.41 9.22 18.19
C THR A 320 8.46 9.37 19.39
N PHE A 321 7.18 9.05 19.19
CA PHE A 321 6.08 9.19 20.14
C PHE A 321 5.53 7.82 20.60
N GLY A 322 6.37 6.78 20.60
CA GLY A 322 6.02 5.45 21.10
C GLY A 322 5.02 4.67 20.24
N GLY A 323 4.75 5.12 19.01
CA GLY A 323 3.74 4.51 18.14
C GLY A 323 2.36 5.18 18.19
N ASP A 324 2.27 6.45 18.60
CA ASP A 324 1.08 7.27 18.34
C ASP A 324 0.80 7.32 16.83
N VAL A 325 -0.39 6.87 16.44
CA VAL A 325 -0.85 6.77 15.04
C VAL A 325 -0.82 8.11 14.29
N ASN A 326 -0.86 9.23 15.00
CA ASN A 326 -0.82 10.59 14.42
C ASN A 326 0.59 11.17 14.29
N LYS A 327 1.63 10.39 14.62
CA LYS A 327 3.03 10.83 14.75
C LYS A 327 4.01 10.02 13.91
N TRP A 328 3.54 9.48 12.79
CA TRP A 328 4.36 8.83 11.78
C TRP A 328 4.90 9.85 10.76
N GLU A 329 6.21 9.93 10.64
CA GLU A 329 6.92 10.80 9.69
C GLU A 329 7.57 9.97 8.57
N GLU A 330 7.69 10.53 7.36
CA GLU A 330 8.39 9.91 6.22
C GLU A 330 9.75 10.61 6.01
N HIS A 331 10.84 9.86 5.98
CA HIS A 331 12.20 10.40 5.81
C HIS A 331 12.90 9.78 4.61
N ALA A 332 13.57 10.62 3.80
CA ALA A 332 14.36 10.15 2.67
C ALA A 332 15.60 9.34 3.09
N THR A 333 15.94 8.32 2.31
CA THR A 333 17.22 7.61 2.45
C THR A 333 17.88 7.41 1.07
N PRO A 334 19.21 7.20 1.01
CA PRO A 334 19.90 6.88 -0.23
C PRO A 334 19.69 5.43 -0.71
N ALA A 335 19.08 4.54 0.08
CA ALA A 335 18.89 3.14 -0.29
C ALA A 335 17.90 2.97 -1.47
N GLY A 336 17.88 1.79 -2.08
CA GLY A 336 16.89 1.39 -3.08
C GLY A 336 15.60 0.84 -2.45
N ALA A 337 14.54 0.74 -3.26
CA ALA A 337 13.40 -0.13 -2.98
C ALA A 337 13.81 -1.61 -3.10
N VAL A 338 13.28 -2.50 -2.26
CA VAL A 338 13.62 -3.94 -2.23
C VAL A 338 12.45 -4.72 -1.65
N TYR A 339 12.11 -5.88 -2.19
CA TYR A 339 11.06 -6.70 -1.59
C TYR A 339 11.50 -7.27 -0.23
N SER A 340 10.67 -7.03 0.79
CA SER A 340 10.94 -7.23 2.22
C SER A 340 12.25 -6.63 2.71
N ARG A 341 12.47 -5.34 2.42
CA ARG A 341 13.70 -4.60 2.75
C ARG A 341 13.97 -4.54 4.25
N ALA A 342 14.88 -5.40 4.72
CA ALA A 342 15.37 -5.34 6.10
C ALA A 342 16.14 -4.05 6.39
N ILE A 343 15.99 -3.59 7.63
CA ILE A 343 16.71 -2.47 8.23
C ILE A 343 17.24 -2.90 9.61
N GLN A 344 18.36 -2.34 10.03
CA GLN A 344 19.08 -2.69 11.26
C GLN A 344 19.55 -1.43 11.99
N ILE A 345 19.40 -1.42 13.31
CA ILE A 345 20.12 -0.51 14.21
C ILE A 345 21.25 -1.32 14.86
N PHE A 346 22.50 -0.83 14.77
CA PHE A 346 23.65 -1.54 15.37
C PHE A 346 23.59 -1.49 16.90
N LYS A 347 23.69 -2.65 17.57
CA LYS A 347 23.49 -2.77 19.03
C LYS A 347 24.43 -1.88 19.85
N LYS A 348 25.66 -1.67 19.36
CA LYS A 348 26.70 -0.85 19.99
C LYS A 348 26.80 0.58 19.43
N ARG A 349 26.03 0.90 18.38
CA ARG A 349 26.06 2.18 17.66
C ARG A 349 24.64 2.56 17.20
N PRO A 350 23.75 2.98 18.13
CA PRO A 350 22.31 3.12 17.87
C PRO A 350 21.94 4.24 16.88
N ASP A 351 22.90 5.06 16.49
CA ASP A 351 22.81 6.07 15.45
C ASP A 351 23.14 5.55 14.05
N HIS A 352 23.60 4.31 13.89
CA HIS A 352 23.82 3.68 12.60
C HIS A 352 22.57 2.90 12.18
N LEU A 353 21.83 3.46 11.23
CA LEU A 353 20.75 2.78 10.52
C LEU A 353 21.35 2.14 9.26
N MET A 354 21.44 0.81 9.26
CA MET A 354 21.82 0.03 8.09
C MET A 354 20.55 -0.42 7.34
N ILE A 355 20.55 -0.25 6.03
CA ILE A 355 19.46 -0.59 5.12
C ILE A 355 20.02 -1.55 4.07
N TYR A 356 19.40 -2.72 3.94
CA TYR A 356 19.85 -3.76 3.01
C TYR A 356 19.27 -3.52 1.60
N GLY A 357 20.09 -3.70 0.58
CA GLY A 357 19.72 -3.64 -0.84
C GLY A 357 19.32 -4.99 -1.41
N GLY A 358 18.83 -5.01 -2.65
CA GLY A 358 18.40 -6.21 -3.36
C GLY A 358 17.38 -5.88 -4.46
N GLU A 359 16.77 -6.90 -5.03
CA GLU A 359 15.80 -6.79 -6.13
C GLU A 359 14.37 -6.47 -5.61
N THR A 360 13.60 -5.71 -6.40
CA THR A 360 12.16 -5.47 -6.13
C THR A 360 11.31 -6.68 -6.54
N PHE A 361 10.05 -6.75 -6.11
CA PHE A 361 9.17 -7.89 -6.45
C PHE A 361 8.97 -8.02 -7.97
N ASP A 362 8.64 -6.91 -8.65
CA ASP A 362 8.49 -6.86 -10.10
C ASP A 362 9.81 -7.03 -10.88
N GLY A 363 10.95 -6.88 -10.20
CA GLY A 363 12.29 -7.09 -10.77
C GLY A 363 12.76 -8.54 -10.78
N LEU A 364 12.12 -9.44 -10.04
CA LEU A 364 12.57 -10.83 -9.89
C LEU A 364 12.55 -11.59 -11.23
N GLY A 365 13.68 -12.21 -11.58
CA GLY A 365 13.83 -12.94 -12.84
C GLY A 365 14.00 -12.05 -14.08
N SER A 366 14.03 -10.71 -13.94
CA SER A 366 14.27 -9.77 -15.05
C SER A 366 15.69 -9.85 -15.64
N GLY A 367 16.63 -10.49 -14.92
CA GLY A 367 18.05 -10.53 -15.28
C GLY A 367 18.79 -9.20 -15.02
N GLY A 368 18.21 -8.28 -14.25
CA GLY A 368 18.73 -6.93 -13.99
C GLY A 368 20.09 -6.83 -13.28
N LYS A 369 20.60 -7.94 -12.72
CA LYS A 369 21.87 -8.03 -11.98
C LYS A 369 21.96 -7.08 -10.77
N ILE A 370 20.82 -6.81 -10.12
CA ILE A 370 20.79 -5.97 -8.93
C ILE A 370 21.54 -6.70 -7.80
N PRO A 371 22.58 -6.09 -7.20
CA PRO A 371 23.36 -6.72 -6.14
C PRO A 371 22.62 -6.75 -4.81
N PHE A 372 22.95 -7.73 -3.98
CA PHE A 372 22.71 -7.62 -2.54
C PHE A 372 23.71 -6.61 -1.99
N SER A 373 23.23 -5.54 -1.36
CA SER A 373 24.07 -4.42 -0.92
C SER A 373 23.72 -3.91 0.48
N ALA A 374 24.53 -2.98 0.98
CA ALA A 374 24.41 -2.34 2.29
C ALA A 374 24.51 -0.82 2.15
N THR A 375 23.61 -0.10 2.80
CA THR A 375 23.63 1.36 2.93
C THR A 375 23.56 1.70 4.41
N VAL A 376 24.58 2.37 4.97
CA VAL A 376 24.63 2.74 6.39
C VAL A 376 24.57 4.25 6.51
N VAL A 377 23.53 4.76 7.17
CA VAL A 377 23.26 6.19 7.35
C VAL A 377 23.18 6.58 8.83
N ASN A 378 23.50 7.84 9.13
CA ASN A 378 23.35 8.40 10.45
C ASN A 378 21.87 8.70 10.72
N LEU A 379 21.25 7.95 11.63
CA LEU A 379 19.86 8.14 12.02
C LEU A 379 19.59 9.56 12.57
N ARG A 380 20.57 10.20 13.21
CA ARG A 380 20.44 11.61 13.65
C ARG A 380 20.38 12.60 12.49
N ASP A 381 20.86 12.24 11.30
CA ASP A 381 20.77 13.10 10.11
C ASP A 381 19.50 12.81 9.30
N VAL A 382 19.06 11.54 9.23
CA VAL A 382 17.75 11.15 8.69
C VAL A 382 16.62 11.89 9.41
N LEU A 383 16.63 11.89 10.75
CA LEU A 383 15.57 12.48 11.59
C LEU A 383 15.50 14.02 11.55
N LYS A 384 16.50 14.73 10.99
CA LYS A 384 16.48 16.21 10.90
C LYS A 384 15.58 16.75 9.79
N ALA A 385 15.21 15.93 8.82
CA ALA A 385 14.52 16.35 7.61
C ALA A 385 13.38 15.38 7.24
N PRO A 386 12.27 15.35 8.01
CA PRO A 386 11.03 14.73 7.55
C PRO A 386 10.57 15.39 6.25
N LEU A 387 10.01 14.59 5.34
CA LEU A 387 9.53 15.05 4.04
C LEU A 387 8.21 15.81 4.21
N GLN A 388 8.33 17.14 4.32
CA GLN A 388 7.17 18.04 4.30
C GLN A 388 6.59 18.20 2.90
N ASP A 389 5.28 18.39 2.86
CA ASP A 389 4.47 18.45 1.65
C ASP A 389 4.73 19.76 0.88
N ASN A 390 5.21 19.66 -0.36
CA ASN A 390 5.88 20.75 -1.07
C ASN A 390 4.86 21.74 -1.71
N LYS A 391 4.16 22.52 -0.87
CA LYS A 391 3.03 23.38 -1.28
C LYS A 391 3.37 24.87 -1.48
N GLU A 392 4.48 25.37 -0.95
CA GLU A 392 4.85 26.81 -1.07
C GLU A 392 5.80 27.14 -2.24
N ALA A 393 6.44 26.15 -2.85
CA ALA A 393 7.54 26.34 -3.80
C ALA A 393 7.19 27.08 -5.13
N THR A 394 5.92 27.43 -5.35
CA THR A 394 5.42 28.04 -6.61
C THR A 394 5.30 29.57 -6.57
N LYS A 395 5.43 30.24 -5.41
CA LYS A 395 5.25 31.71 -5.28
C LYS A 395 6.54 32.48 -4.92
N LYS A 396 7.56 32.44 -5.80
CA LYS A 396 8.53 33.55 -6.04
C LYS A 396 9.55 33.25 -7.16
N ARG A 397 9.20 33.54 -8.43
CA ARG A 397 10.11 34.06 -9.48
C ARG A 397 9.41 34.29 -10.83
N ARG A 398 8.93 35.51 -11.05
CA ARG A 398 8.80 36.11 -12.38
C ARG A 398 9.38 37.53 -12.32
N GLY A 399 10.59 37.69 -12.85
CA GLY A 399 11.31 38.96 -12.96
C GLY A 399 11.92 39.06 -14.36
N ARG A 400 11.78 40.22 -14.99
CA ARG A 400 12.07 40.46 -16.42
C ARG A 400 13.56 40.72 -16.65
N PRO A 401 14.20 40.23 -17.74
CA PRO A 401 15.62 40.44 -17.98
C PRO A 401 15.93 41.80 -18.63
N PRO A 402 17.06 42.45 -18.28
CA PRO A 402 17.80 43.30 -19.20
C PRO A 402 18.59 42.42 -20.19
N GLY A 403 18.98 42.84 -21.40
CA GLY A 403 18.97 44.21 -21.94
C GLY A 403 20.36 44.52 -22.51
N SER A 404 20.60 44.22 -23.79
CA SER A 404 21.93 44.30 -24.42
C SER A 404 22.25 45.69 -24.98
N ARG A 405 23.50 46.15 -24.86
CA ARG A 405 24.06 47.25 -25.67
C ARG A 405 25.60 47.17 -25.84
N ASN A 406 26.00 46.75 -27.03
CA ASN A 406 27.16 47.13 -27.86
C ASN A 406 28.48 47.64 -27.22
N SER A 407 29.55 46.85 -27.42
CA SER A 407 30.86 47.20 -28.02
C SER A 407 31.72 48.39 -27.52
N ILE A 408 33.03 48.15 -27.32
CA ILE A 408 34.12 48.58 -28.24
C ILE A 408 35.49 47.94 -27.83
N ALA A 409 36.45 48.00 -28.77
CA ALA A 409 37.76 47.34 -28.87
C ALA A 409 38.71 47.27 -27.65
N GLY A 410 39.58 46.24 -27.67
CA GLY A 410 40.84 46.12 -26.92
C GLY A 410 41.61 44.86 -27.37
N SER A 411 42.89 44.98 -27.78
CA SER A 411 43.62 43.90 -28.49
C SER A 411 45.07 43.67 -28.01
N LYS A 412 45.69 42.56 -28.47
CA LYS A 412 47.02 41.93 -28.17
C LYS A 412 46.93 40.72 -27.21
N SER A 413 47.74 39.65 -27.28
CA SER A 413 48.62 39.04 -28.32
C SER A 413 49.11 37.67 -27.78
N VAL A 414 48.94 36.51 -28.46
CA VAL A 414 49.88 35.86 -29.43
C VAL A 414 51.26 35.49 -28.79
N PRO A 415 51.87 34.28 -28.96
CA PRO A 415 51.77 33.31 -30.08
C PRO A 415 51.61 31.79 -29.72
N LYS A 416 51.74 30.95 -30.77
CA LYS A 416 51.71 29.47 -30.87
C LYS A 416 53.15 28.89 -30.99
N PRO A 417 53.40 27.59 -30.74
CA PRO A 417 53.71 26.61 -31.83
C PRO A 417 52.93 25.27 -31.67
N ALA A 418 52.58 24.43 -32.66
CA ALA A 418 53.34 23.73 -33.74
C ALA A 418 54.10 22.46 -33.25
N ALA A 419 54.17 21.30 -33.94
CA ALA A 419 53.41 20.74 -35.09
C ALA A 419 53.67 19.20 -35.26
N LYS A 420 52.76 18.49 -35.99
CA LYS A 420 52.90 17.45 -37.07
C LYS A 420 54.16 16.51 -37.17
N PRO A 421 54.20 15.49 -38.09
CA PRO A 421 53.26 14.38 -38.39
C PRO A 421 53.99 13.02 -38.73
N ALA A 422 53.26 11.93 -39.04
CA ALA A 422 53.77 10.83 -39.90
C ALA A 422 52.65 9.99 -40.57
N THR A 423 52.97 9.29 -41.67
CA THR A 423 52.12 8.29 -42.41
C THR A 423 53.05 7.13 -42.90
N LYS A 424 52.67 6.01 -43.54
CA LYS A 424 51.82 5.83 -44.75
C LYS A 424 51.74 4.34 -45.23
N LYS A 425 50.56 3.89 -45.72
CA LYS A 425 50.29 2.79 -46.72
C LYS A 425 50.69 1.33 -46.38
N GLY A 426 50.13 0.27 -47.02
CA GLY A 426 49.17 0.10 -48.13
C GLY A 426 48.55 -1.34 -48.12
N ILE A 427 47.95 -2.00 -49.14
CA ILE A 427 47.43 -1.74 -50.51
C ILE A 427 46.60 -3.03 -50.90
N ALA A 428 45.26 -3.04 -51.02
CA ALA A 428 44.35 -2.62 -52.12
C ALA A 428 44.01 -3.67 -53.23
N LYS A 429 42.71 -3.91 -53.54
CA LYS A 429 42.10 -4.04 -54.92
C LYS A 429 40.60 -4.49 -55.00
N LYS A 430 39.80 -3.71 -55.77
CA LYS A 430 38.74 -4.05 -56.77
C LYS A 430 37.33 -4.69 -56.48
N SER A 431 36.32 -4.02 -57.10
CA SER A 431 35.16 -4.49 -57.93
C SER A 431 33.81 -5.03 -57.36
N LYS A 432 32.73 -4.48 -57.96
CA LYS A 432 31.35 -5.00 -58.24
C LYS A 432 31.23 -5.21 -59.80
N PRO A 433 30.10 -5.63 -60.46
CA PRO A 433 28.71 -5.90 -60.03
C PRO A 433 28.03 -7.18 -60.65
N ARG A 434 26.68 -7.27 -60.51
CA ARG A 434 25.68 -8.00 -61.35
C ARG A 434 25.59 -9.53 -61.14
N THR A 435 24.56 -10.11 -60.51
CA THR A 435 23.10 -10.22 -60.83
C THR A 435 22.75 -11.22 -61.93
N LYS A 436 21.97 -12.25 -61.59
CA LYS A 436 21.02 -12.95 -62.48
C LYS A 436 19.66 -13.12 -61.78
N GLN A 437 18.62 -12.98 -62.61
CA GLN A 437 17.17 -13.10 -62.44
C GLN A 437 16.69 -13.77 -63.77
N PRO A 438 15.41 -13.89 -64.12
CA PRO A 438 14.14 -14.00 -63.37
C PRO A 438 13.54 -15.40 -63.76
N PRO A 439 12.29 -15.64 -64.24
CA PRO A 439 10.99 -14.92 -64.20
C PRO A 439 9.81 -15.88 -63.82
N PRO A 440 8.52 -15.59 -64.13
CA PRO A 440 7.66 -14.48 -63.69
C PRO A 440 6.34 -15.05 -63.05
N GLU A 441 5.11 -14.53 -63.09
CA GLU A 441 4.36 -13.31 -63.54
C GLU A 441 3.03 -13.32 -62.70
N VAL A 442 2.15 -12.30 -62.57
CA VAL A 442 2.00 -10.93 -63.10
C VAL A 442 1.57 -9.99 -61.92
N GLU A 443 1.23 -8.73 -62.20
CA GLU A 443 0.50 -7.79 -61.33
C GLU A 443 -0.72 -7.23 -62.10
N ASP A 444 -1.55 -6.37 -61.48
CA ASP A 444 -2.23 -5.27 -62.20
C ASP A 444 -2.62 -4.09 -61.26
N GLU A 445 -2.72 -2.87 -61.81
CA GLU A 445 -2.81 -1.58 -61.06
C GLU A 445 -3.81 -0.56 -61.69
N LEU A 446 -4.28 0.53 -61.05
CA LEU A 446 -4.01 1.06 -59.70
C LEU A 446 -5.33 1.30 -58.91
N SER A 447 -5.91 2.48 -58.58
CA SER A 447 -5.58 3.91 -58.69
C SER A 447 -6.23 4.72 -57.54
N ILE A 448 -5.89 6.01 -57.38
CA ILE A 448 -6.15 6.80 -56.15
C ILE A 448 -6.70 8.19 -56.46
N THR A 449 -7.64 8.67 -55.63
CA THR A 449 -7.91 10.07 -55.21
C THR A 449 -9.12 10.01 -54.26
N GLU A 450 -9.43 10.90 -53.32
CA GLU A 450 -8.81 11.95 -52.48
C GLU A 450 -9.99 12.53 -51.65
N ALA A 451 -9.78 13.31 -50.58
CA ALA A 451 -10.84 13.59 -49.59
C ALA A 451 -11.10 15.07 -49.27
N ALA A 452 -12.35 15.40 -48.95
CA ALA A 452 -12.85 16.72 -48.54
C ALA A 452 -13.98 16.58 -47.47
N PRO A 453 -14.27 17.60 -46.62
CA PRO A 453 -14.35 17.33 -45.17
C PRO A 453 -15.55 17.94 -44.41
N THR A 454 -15.40 18.06 -43.07
CA THR A 454 -16.13 18.87 -42.06
C THR A 454 -17.15 18.18 -41.13
N GLN A 455 -17.36 18.78 -39.96
CA GLN A 455 -18.24 18.33 -38.88
C GLN A 455 -19.27 19.39 -38.47
N SER A 456 -20.47 18.91 -38.11
CA SER A 456 -21.43 19.49 -37.16
C SER A 456 -22.19 20.78 -37.51
N SER A 457 -23.47 20.79 -37.10
CA SER A 457 -24.26 21.97 -36.76
C SER A 457 -25.28 21.58 -35.66
N LYS A 458 -25.87 22.55 -34.95
CA LYS A 458 -26.75 22.32 -33.77
C LYS A 458 -28.26 22.60 -34.08
N PRO A 459 -29.20 22.92 -33.15
CA PRO A 459 -30.44 22.11 -33.05
C PRO A 459 -31.79 22.89 -33.13
N ARG A 460 -32.92 22.24 -33.51
CA ARG A 460 -34.26 22.87 -33.33
C ARG A 460 -35.52 21.95 -33.33
N LYS A 461 -36.25 22.00 -32.21
CA LYS A 461 -37.73 21.99 -31.96
C LYS A 461 -38.73 21.04 -32.68
N ARG A 462 -39.31 20.13 -31.86
CA ARG A 462 -40.75 19.77 -31.66
C ARG A 462 -41.77 19.69 -32.82
N LYS A 463 -42.35 18.48 -32.99
CA LYS A 463 -43.79 18.11 -33.06
C LYS A 463 -43.91 16.59 -32.72
N VAL A 464 -44.88 15.96 -32.02
CA VAL A 464 -46.32 16.24 -31.70
C VAL A 464 -47.19 15.91 -32.94
N ASP A 465 -47.96 14.80 -33.05
CA ASP A 465 -48.68 13.97 -32.03
C ASP A 465 -48.71 12.42 -32.27
N ASP A 466 -49.20 11.70 -31.24
CA ASP A 466 -49.99 10.45 -31.14
C ASP A 466 -49.84 9.23 -32.09
N ALA A 467 -49.60 8.05 -31.47
CA ALA A 467 -50.10 6.73 -31.91
C ALA A 467 -50.08 5.69 -30.76
N ALA A 468 -50.88 5.87 -29.70
CA ALA A 468 -50.89 4.98 -28.52
C ALA A 468 -51.97 3.88 -28.56
N ALA A 469 -51.65 2.66 -29.03
CA ALA A 469 -52.48 1.45 -28.82
C ALA A 469 -51.82 0.10 -29.20
N ALA A 470 -50.83 -0.43 -28.45
CA ALA A 470 -50.37 -1.84 -28.56
C ALA A 470 -49.46 -2.32 -27.39
N ALA A 471 -49.80 -2.03 -26.13
CA ALA A 471 -48.91 -2.29 -24.98
C ALA A 471 -49.46 -3.33 -23.97
N THR A 472 -49.44 -4.61 -24.31
CA THR A 472 -49.74 -5.71 -23.37
C THR A 472 -49.04 -7.04 -23.73
N GLU A 473 -48.45 -7.69 -22.73
CA GLU A 473 -47.78 -9.01 -22.74
C GLU A 473 -46.61 -9.21 -23.73
N PRO A 474 -45.40 -9.51 -23.21
CA PRO A 474 -45.14 -10.94 -22.93
C PRO A 474 -44.50 -11.28 -21.57
N GLU A 475 -44.06 -10.30 -20.78
CA GLU A 475 -43.24 -10.54 -19.57
C GLU A 475 -43.93 -11.36 -18.46
N ALA A 476 -45.26 -11.27 -18.35
CA ALA A 476 -46.03 -11.96 -17.31
C ALA A 476 -45.91 -13.50 -17.35
N LYS A 477 -45.52 -14.07 -18.50
CA LYS A 477 -45.40 -15.52 -18.70
C LYS A 477 -44.05 -16.07 -18.19
N SER A 478 -42.95 -15.35 -18.37
CA SER A 478 -41.62 -15.80 -17.90
C SER A 478 -41.52 -15.80 -16.37
N HIS A 479 -42.06 -14.78 -15.70
CA HIS A 479 -41.96 -14.63 -14.25
C HIS A 479 -42.71 -15.75 -13.48
N LYS A 480 -43.93 -16.12 -13.93
CA LYS A 480 -44.67 -17.28 -13.40
C LYS A 480 -43.97 -18.62 -13.66
N GLN A 481 -43.20 -18.72 -14.74
CA GLN A 481 -42.42 -19.92 -15.06
C GLN A 481 -41.16 -20.03 -14.18
N TYR A 482 -40.51 -18.91 -13.88
CA TYR A 482 -39.39 -18.81 -12.92
C TYR A 482 -39.82 -19.20 -11.50
N LEU A 483 -40.91 -18.62 -10.99
CA LEU A 483 -41.44 -18.95 -9.65
C LEU A 483 -41.86 -20.42 -9.53
N ARG A 484 -42.36 -21.05 -10.61
CA ARG A 484 -42.63 -22.50 -10.66
C ARG A 484 -41.38 -23.37 -10.63
N LEU A 485 -40.22 -22.87 -11.09
CA LEU A 485 -38.94 -23.56 -10.98
C LEU A 485 -38.33 -23.39 -9.58
N GLU A 486 -38.39 -22.19 -9.01
CA GLU A 486 -37.89 -21.91 -7.66
C GLU A 486 -38.69 -22.66 -6.57
N ALA A 487 -40.02 -22.79 -6.74
CA ALA A 487 -40.85 -23.62 -5.86
C ALA A 487 -40.59 -25.13 -6.00
N LYS A 488 -39.95 -25.58 -7.08
CA LYS A 488 -39.52 -26.97 -7.27
C LYS A 488 -38.12 -27.23 -6.72
N SER A 489 -37.18 -26.28 -6.82
CA SER A 489 -35.83 -26.45 -6.26
C SER A 489 -35.80 -26.39 -4.74
N LYS A 490 -36.66 -25.60 -4.10
CA LYS A 490 -36.78 -25.49 -2.63
C LYS A 490 -37.43 -26.71 -1.92
N ARG A 491 -37.51 -27.88 -2.56
CA ARG A 491 -38.09 -29.11 -2.00
C ARG A 491 -37.14 -30.31 -1.93
N ILE A 492 -35.87 -30.15 -2.24
CA ILE A 492 -34.86 -31.21 -2.10
C ILE A 492 -34.11 -30.99 -0.78
N THR A 493 -34.36 -31.83 0.23
CA THR A 493 -33.54 -31.88 1.46
C THR A 493 -32.24 -32.64 1.21
N ARG A 494 -31.21 -32.42 2.03
CA ARG A 494 -29.91 -33.11 1.88
C ARG A 494 -30.05 -34.63 1.88
N GLU A 495 -30.92 -35.15 2.74
CA GLU A 495 -31.25 -36.59 2.86
C GLU A 495 -31.78 -37.21 1.55
N GLN A 496 -32.36 -36.43 0.64
CA GLN A 496 -32.79 -36.91 -0.68
C GLN A 496 -31.67 -36.94 -1.72
N VAL A 497 -30.58 -36.20 -1.50
CA VAL A 497 -29.39 -36.22 -2.37
C VAL A 497 -28.53 -37.45 -2.05
N ASP A 498 -28.40 -37.78 -0.76
CA ASP A 498 -27.64 -38.94 -0.28
C ASP A 498 -28.34 -40.29 -0.58
N GLN A 499 -29.59 -40.26 -1.07
CA GLN A 499 -30.35 -41.44 -1.54
C GLN A 499 -30.36 -41.60 -3.07
N TRP A 500 -29.65 -40.76 -3.84
CA TRP A 500 -29.53 -40.99 -5.28
C TRP A 500 -28.61 -42.20 -5.56
N PRO A 501 -29.07 -43.21 -6.33
CA PRO A 501 -28.23 -44.34 -6.69
C PRO A 501 -26.97 -43.89 -7.43
N GLU A 502 -25.88 -44.66 -7.26
CA GLU A 502 -24.68 -44.49 -8.08
C GLU A 502 -25.03 -44.51 -9.57
N ARG A 503 -24.26 -43.75 -10.36
CA ARG A 503 -24.55 -43.51 -11.78
C ARG A 503 -24.60 -44.83 -12.56
N ASP A 504 -25.80 -45.28 -12.90
CA ASP A 504 -26.04 -46.41 -13.79
C ASP A 504 -25.48 -46.11 -15.19
N GLU A 505 -24.21 -46.48 -15.39
CA GLU A 505 -23.44 -46.21 -16.61
C GLU A 505 -24.13 -46.79 -17.86
N ARG A 506 -24.94 -47.84 -17.70
CA ARG A 506 -25.70 -48.45 -18.79
C ARG A 506 -26.77 -47.50 -19.32
N ARG A 507 -27.40 -46.69 -18.45
CA ARG A 507 -28.34 -45.63 -18.86
C ARG A 507 -27.62 -44.47 -19.53
N VAL A 508 -26.42 -44.11 -19.06
CA VAL A 508 -25.58 -43.07 -19.69
C VAL A 508 -25.19 -43.50 -21.10
N MET A 509 -24.73 -44.75 -21.27
CA MET A 509 -24.38 -45.32 -22.58
C MET A 509 -25.61 -45.50 -23.50
N ALA A 510 -26.76 -45.90 -22.96
CA ALA A 510 -28.02 -45.95 -23.73
C ALA A 510 -28.43 -44.57 -24.24
N ALA A 511 -28.34 -43.52 -23.41
CA ALA A 511 -28.58 -42.14 -23.82
C ALA A 511 -27.57 -41.67 -24.87
N TYR A 512 -26.27 -41.99 -24.71
CA TYR A 512 -25.24 -41.66 -25.70
C TYR A 512 -25.49 -42.30 -27.07
N ASN A 513 -25.96 -43.55 -27.08
CA ASN A 513 -26.27 -44.29 -28.30
C ASN A 513 -27.55 -43.81 -29.00
N THR A 514 -28.55 -43.28 -28.28
CA THR A 514 -29.75 -42.68 -28.89
C THR A 514 -29.54 -41.23 -29.34
N LEU A 515 -28.67 -40.45 -28.66
CA LEU A 515 -28.38 -39.07 -29.06
C LEU A 515 -27.46 -38.96 -30.29
N ASN A 516 -26.42 -39.81 -30.38
CA ASN A 516 -25.42 -39.74 -31.46
C ASN A 516 -26.00 -39.71 -32.89
N PRO A 517 -26.98 -40.56 -33.25
CA PRO A 517 -27.62 -40.53 -34.57
C PRO A 517 -28.34 -39.21 -34.88
N LEU A 518 -28.97 -38.58 -33.87
CA LEU A 518 -29.66 -37.30 -34.02
C LEU A 518 -28.66 -36.15 -34.18
N VAL A 519 -27.59 -36.14 -33.37
CA VAL A 519 -26.48 -35.16 -33.51
C VAL A 519 -25.84 -35.26 -34.90
N ARG A 520 -25.60 -36.48 -35.42
CA ARG A 520 -25.08 -36.72 -36.78
C ARG A 520 -26.08 -36.44 -37.92
N ARG A 521 -27.34 -36.10 -37.60
CA ARG A 521 -28.35 -35.59 -38.55
C ARG A 521 -28.37 -34.06 -38.52
N LEU A 522 -28.49 -33.47 -37.33
CA LEU A 522 -28.42 -32.02 -37.11
C LEU A 522 -27.13 -31.40 -37.67
N ALA A 523 -25.98 -32.03 -37.43
CA ALA A 523 -24.69 -31.56 -37.94
C ALA A 523 -24.60 -31.56 -39.49
N ARG A 524 -25.37 -32.41 -40.18
CA ARG A 524 -25.47 -32.38 -41.65
C ARG A 524 -26.41 -31.28 -42.15
N GLN A 525 -27.58 -31.13 -41.52
CA GLN A 525 -28.51 -30.05 -41.89
C GLN A 525 -27.91 -28.65 -41.64
N LEU A 526 -27.09 -28.49 -40.58
CA LEU A 526 -26.35 -27.25 -40.31
C LEU A 526 -25.19 -26.99 -41.28
N ALA A 527 -24.64 -28.04 -41.92
CA ALA A 527 -23.64 -27.89 -42.97
C ALA A 527 -24.24 -27.50 -44.34
N GLU A 528 -25.52 -27.83 -44.56
CA GLU A 528 -26.25 -27.51 -45.80
C GLU A 528 -26.97 -26.14 -45.74
N SER A 529 -27.15 -25.55 -44.56
CA SER A 529 -27.77 -24.22 -44.41
C SER A 529 -26.82 -23.08 -44.79
N ARG A 530 -27.12 -22.36 -45.89
CA ARG A 530 -26.44 -21.10 -46.24
C ARG A 530 -26.74 -20.01 -45.20
N MET A 531 -25.69 -19.49 -44.57
CA MET A 531 -25.78 -18.53 -43.46
C MET A 531 -26.11 -17.10 -43.94
N PRO A 532 -26.88 -16.29 -43.18
CA PRO A 532 -27.17 -14.90 -43.56
C PRO A 532 -25.92 -14.00 -43.55
N PRO A 533 -25.79 -13.04 -44.50
CA PRO A 533 -24.55 -12.31 -44.79
C PRO A 533 -24.16 -11.22 -43.76
N GLN A 534 -24.62 -11.30 -42.51
CA GLN A 534 -24.26 -10.37 -41.42
C GLN A 534 -23.87 -11.07 -40.11
N ALA A 535 -23.91 -12.41 -40.04
CA ALA A 535 -23.59 -13.15 -38.83
C ALA A 535 -22.07 -13.27 -38.62
N LYS A 536 -21.54 -12.50 -37.65
CA LYS A 536 -20.11 -12.54 -37.24
C LYS A 536 -19.78 -13.84 -36.48
N ASP A 537 -18.54 -14.33 -36.58
CA ASP A 537 -18.05 -15.59 -35.97
C ASP A 537 -18.40 -15.77 -34.47
N ILE A 538 -18.51 -14.66 -33.75
CA ILE A 538 -18.86 -14.60 -32.32
C ILE A 538 -20.22 -15.27 -32.03
N HIS A 539 -21.11 -15.37 -33.02
CA HIS A 539 -22.44 -15.97 -32.85
C HIS A 539 -22.45 -17.50 -32.99
N PHE A 540 -21.37 -18.12 -33.46
CA PHE A 540 -21.28 -19.58 -33.65
C PHE A 540 -20.12 -20.23 -32.88
N ASN A 541 -19.14 -19.45 -32.44
CA ASN A 541 -18.12 -19.93 -31.51
C ASN A 541 -18.71 -20.02 -30.09
N ILE A 542 -19.07 -21.24 -29.67
CA ILE A 542 -19.70 -21.50 -28.37
C ILE A 542 -18.80 -21.11 -27.19
N ASP A 543 -17.48 -21.25 -27.33
CA ASP A 543 -16.52 -20.95 -26.27
C ASP A 543 -16.47 -19.45 -25.99
N LYS A 544 -16.40 -18.60 -27.03
CA LYS A 544 -16.49 -17.13 -26.91
C LYS A 544 -17.84 -16.67 -26.37
N LEU A 545 -18.92 -17.38 -26.68
CA LEU A 545 -20.24 -17.12 -26.10
C LEU A 545 -20.28 -17.47 -24.60
N THR A 546 -19.72 -18.61 -24.19
CA THR A 546 -19.62 -18.96 -22.76
C THR A 546 -18.65 -18.06 -21.99
N GLU A 547 -17.51 -17.69 -22.57
CA GLU A 547 -16.55 -16.74 -21.99
C GLU A 547 -17.20 -15.37 -21.74
N ARG A 548 -17.90 -14.82 -22.75
CA ARG A 548 -18.61 -13.54 -22.61
C ARG A 548 -19.77 -13.63 -21.61
N ASN A 549 -20.50 -14.74 -21.59
CA ASN A 549 -21.57 -14.94 -20.60
C ASN A 549 -21.00 -15.11 -19.17
N ALA A 550 -19.83 -15.73 -19.01
CA ALA A 550 -19.10 -15.82 -17.75
C ALA A 550 -18.47 -14.48 -17.33
N GLN A 551 -18.10 -13.60 -18.28
CA GLN A 551 -17.72 -12.22 -18.00
C GLN A 551 -18.94 -11.43 -17.46
N VAL A 552 -20.06 -11.40 -18.20
CA VAL A 552 -21.28 -10.69 -17.77
C VAL A 552 -21.81 -11.24 -16.44
N SER A 553 -21.74 -12.55 -16.22
CA SER A 553 -22.11 -13.16 -14.93
C SER A 553 -21.21 -12.68 -13.77
N ARG A 554 -19.90 -12.52 -13.99
CA ARG A 554 -18.98 -11.93 -13.00
C ARG A 554 -19.32 -10.46 -12.73
N GLU A 555 -19.53 -9.66 -13.77
CA GLU A 555 -19.89 -8.24 -13.66
C GLU A 555 -21.20 -8.04 -12.87
N VAL A 556 -22.24 -8.82 -13.19
CA VAL A 556 -23.53 -8.80 -12.49
C VAL A 556 -23.41 -9.26 -11.04
N THR A 557 -22.60 -10.29 -10.74
CA THR A 557 -22.37 -10.74 -9.35
C THR A 557 -21.62 -9.67 -8.54
N THR A 558 -20.57 -9.05 -9.09
CA THR A 558 -19.86 -7.94 -8.42
C THR A 558 -20.79 -6.75 -8.16
N ALA A 559 -21.61 -6.35 -9.12
CA ALA A 559 -22.59 -5.27 -8.96
C ALA A 559 -23.70 -5.62 -7.94
N ARG A 560 -24.05 -6.90 -7.80
CA ARG A 560 -24.99 -7.37 -6.77
C ARG A 560 -24.37 -7.32 -5.38
N HIS A 561 -23.11 -7.71 -5.23
CA HIS A 561 -22.39 -7.66 -3.96
C HIS A 561 -22.13 -6.22 -3.49
N SER A 562 -21.73 -5.30 -4.39
CA SER A 562 -21.55 -3.90 -4.02
C SER A 562 -22.87 -3.23 -3.61
N LYS A 563 -23.98 -3.51 -4.30
CA LYS A 563 -25.32 -3.07 -3.87
C LYS A 563 -25.73 -3.62 -2.50
N GLN A 564 -25.37 -4.87 -2.19
CA GLN A 564 -25.65 -5.46 -0.88
C GLN A 564 -24.83 -4.78 0.23
N LEU A 565 -23.52 -4.57 0.01
CA LEU A 565 -22.65 -3.89 0.97
C LEU A 565 -23.12 -2.45 1.26
N LEU A 566 -23.47 -1.69 0.23
CA LEU A 566 -24.07 -0.36 0.38
C LEU A 566 -25.40 -0.40 1.16
N SER A 567 -26.22 -1.44 0.95
CA SER A 567 -27.48 -1.60 1.67
C SER A 567 -27.29 -1.93 3.16
N GLU A 568 -26.24 -2.65 3.54
CA GLU A 568 -25.93 -2.90 4.96
C GLU A 568 -25.31 -1.65 5.62
N GLN A 569 -24.40 -0.94 4.92
CA GLN A 569 -23.87 0.34 5.41
C GLN A 569 -24.99 1.37 5.63
N MET A 570 -25.99 1.45 4.73
CA MET A 570 -27.14 2.34 4.89
C MET A 570 -27.98 2.01 6.14
N LYS A 571 -28.20 0.71 6.45
CA LYS A 571 -28.89 0.29 7.68
C LYS A 571 -28.10 0.67 8.93
N ILE A 572 -26.78 0.50 8.91
CA ILE A 572 -25.90 0.86 10.03
C ILE A 572 -25.96 2.38 10.28
N ALA A 573 -25.88 3.19 9.22
CA ALA A 573 -26.01 4.64 9.32
C ALA A 573 -27.39 5.07 9.86
N GLN A 574 -28.48 4.43 9.41
CA GLN A 574 -29.83 4.69 9.93
C GLN A 574 -29.97 4.31 11.42
N HIS A 575 -29.34 3.22 11.86
CA HIS A 575 -29.37 2.80 13.26
C HIS A 575 -28.54 3.72 14.17
N LEU A 576 -27.44 4.29 13.67
CA LEU A 576 -26.68 5.31 14.39
C LEU A 576 -27.48 6.62 14.50
N LEU A 577 -28.04 7.11 13.38
CA LEU A 577 -28.85 8.32 13.37
C LEU A 577 -30.03 8.25 14.36
N GLY A 578 -30.72 7.10 14.45
CA GLY A 578 -31.80 6.93 15.43
C GLY A 578 -31.34 7.00 16.89
N LYS A 579 -30.12 6.57 17.22
CA LYS A 579 -29.53 6.73 18.56
C LYS A 579 -29.17 8.19 18.85
N ASP A 580 -28.66 8.90 17.84
CA ASP A 580 -28.33 10.31 17.98
C ASP A 580 -29.61 11.16 18.16
N GLU A 581 -30.72 10.80 17.50
CA GLU A 581 -32.05 11.39 17.72
C GLU A 581 -32.60 11.09 19.13
N GLU A 582 -32.50 9.84 19.62
CA GLU A 582 -32.87 9.48 20.99
C GLU A 582 -32.05 10.26 22.04
N TYR A 583 -30.73 10.39 21.83
CA TYR A 583 -29.83 11.12 22.71
C TYR A 583 -30.11 12.64 22.68
N LEU A 584 -30.43 13.19 21.50
CA LEU A 584 -30.85 14.58 21.34
C LEU A 584 -32.16 14.87 22.08
N GLU A 585 -33.15 13.96 22.03
CA GLU A 585 -34.38 14.10 22.81
C GLU A 585 -34.18 13.94 24.32
N LEU A 586 -33.28 13.06 24.75
CA LEU A 586 -32.86 12.96 26.15
C LEU A 586 -32.22 14.29 26.62
N MET A 587 -31.30 14.84 25.84
CA MET A 587 -30.68 16.13 26.12
C MET A 587 -31.72 17.26 26.17
N LYS A 588 -32.62 17.38 25.19
CA LYS A 588 -33.71 18.37 25.21
C LYS A 588 -34.59 18.27 26.46
N ARG A 589 -34.87 17.06 26.96
CA ARG A 589 -35.61 16.84 28.21
C ARG A 589 -34.80 17.31 29.41
N ASN A 590 -33.52 16.95 29.48
CA ASN A 590 -32.61 17.37 30.55
C ASN A 590 -32.43 18.90 30.58
N THR A 591 -32.27 19.56 29.43
CA THR A 591 -32.22 21.03 29.36
C THR A 591 -33.54 21.67 29.80
N LYS A 592 -34.70 21.06 29.49
CA LYS A 592 -36.01 21.55 29.96
C LYS A 592 -36.17 21.42 31.47
N THR A 593 -35.83 20.27 32.07
CA THR A 593 -35.91 20.06 33.52
C THR A 593 -34.92 20.95 34.29
N TRP A 594 -33.68 21.09 33.79
CA TRP A 594 -32.71 22.07 34.33
C TRP A 594 -33.23 23.51 34.22
N ARG A 595 -33.81 23.93 33.09
CA ARG A 595 -34.38 25.28 32.95
C ARG A 595 -35.57 25.53 33.88
N THR A 596 -36.37 24.51 34.24
CA THR A 596 -37.43 24.66 35.25
C THR A 596 -36.86 24.70 36.67
N GLU A 597 -35.90 23.84 37.00
CA GLU A 597 -35.31 23.77 38.33
C GLU A 597 -34.44 25.00 38.64
N TRP A 598 -33.65 25.49 37.67
CA TRP A 598 -32.88 26.73 37.81
C TRP A 598 -33.79 27.95 38.03
N LYS A 599 -34.93 28.04 37.33
CA LYS A 599 -35.95 29.08 37.56
C LYS A 599 -36.61 28.96 38.93
N HIS A 600 -36.78 27.74 39.44
CA HIS A 600 -37.30 27.47 40.79
C HIS A 600 -36.27 27.89 41.87
N GLN A 601 -34.99 27.51 41.72
CA GLN A 601 -33.91 27.89 42.63
C GLN A 601 -33.62 29.40 42.63
N ARG A 602 -33.68 30.08 41.46
CA ARG A 602 -33.59 31.55 41.36
C ARG A 602 -34.74 32.23 42.11
N LYS A 603 -35.98 31.72 42.00
CA LYS A 603 -37.15 32.23 42.76
C LYS A 603 -37.07 31.99 44.27
N HIS A 604 -36.44 30.90 44.71
CA HIS A 604 -36.32 30.55 46.14
C HIS A 604 -35.01 31.01 46.80
N GLY A 605 -34.20 31.84 46.11
CA GLY A 605 -32.98 32.41 46.69
C GLY A 605 -31.91 31.39 47.08
N ARG A 606 -31.92 30.20 46.47
CA ARG A 606 -31.02 29.06 46.80
C ARG A 606 -29.78 28.97 45.92
N LEU A 607 -29.60 29.89 44.97
CA LEU A 607 -28.37 30.01 44.18
C LEU A 607 -27.26 30.69 44.99
N HIS A 608 -26.03 30.19 44.85
CA HIS A 608 -24.85 30.80 45.46
C HIS A 608 -24.61 32.21 44.87
N PRO A 609 -24.11 33.21 45.63
CA PRO A 609 -23.96 34.58 45.13
C PRO A 609 -23.14 34.74 43.85
N LEU A 610 -22.12 33.89 43.64
CA LEU A 610 -21.32 33.88 42.40
C LEU A 610 -22.09 33.40 41.15
N LEU A 611 -23.29 32.82 41.33
CA LEU A 611 -24.24 32.47 40.27
C LEU A 611 -25.44 33.44 40.22
N GLN A 612 -25.31 34.58 40.91
CA GLN A 612 -26.21 35.73 40.88
C GLN A 612 -25.53 36.97 40.28
N ALA A 613 -24.53 36.77 39.41
CA ALA A 613 -24.01 37.84 38.57
C ALA A 613 -25.16 38.41 37.72
N ASP A 614 -25.38 39.71 37.79
CA ASP A 614 -26.28 40.41 36.88
C ASP A 614 -25.70 40.39 35.46
N ASP A 615 -26.57 40.31 34.46
CA ASP A 615 -26.21 40.13 33.04
C ASP A 615 -25.46 41.35 32.42
N ASP A 616 -25.18 42.40 33.21
CA ASP A 616 -24.60 43.70 32.83
C ASP A 616 -23.18 43.97 33.40
N ALA A 617 -22.51 42.98 34.01
CA ALA A 617 -21.14 43.14 34.49
C ALA A 617 -20.11 43.02 33.35
N PRO A 618 -19.35 44.07 32.98
CA PRO A 618 -18.37 43.99 31.91
C PRO A 618 -17.17 43.14 32.32
N ILE A 619 -16.95 42.04 31.61
CA ILE A 619 -15.77 41.19 31.77
C ILE A 619 -14.61 41.84 30.99
N ASP A 620 -13.58 42.26 31.71
CA ASP A 620 -12.38 42.89 31.15
C ASP A 620 -11.45 41.79 30.58
N GLY A 621 -11.66 41.44 29.31
CA GLY A 621 -10.88 40.45 28.58
C GLY A 621 -10.92 40.71 27.08
N ASP A 622 -9.75 40.66 26.43
CA ASP A 622 -9.49 41.14 25.07
C ASP A 622 -10.61 40.79 24.06
N GLY A 623 -11.41 41.79 23.67
CA GLY A 623 -12.48 41.62 22.72
C GLY A 623 -11.98 41.61 21.28
N PRO A 624 -12.79 41.13 20.31
CA PRO A 624 -12.50 41.30 18.88
C PRO A 624 -12.40 42.79 18.48
N GLU A 625 -12.98 43.68 19.30
CA GLU A 625 -12.92 45.13 19.15
C GLU A 625 -11.49 45.69 19.35
N ASP A 626 -10.77 45.20 20.36
CA ASP A 626 -9.47 45.74 20.82
C ASP A 626 -8.34 45.47 19.83
N ILE A 627 -8.39 44.31 19.17
CA ILE A 627 -7.51 43.94 18.06
C ILE A 627 -7.87 44.64 16.73
N ASN A 628 -8.71 45.69 16.77
CA ASN A 628 -9.13 46.52 15.64
C ASN A 628 -9.79 45.73 14.48
N LEU A 629 -10.37 44.56 14.77
CA LEU A 629 -11.10 43.73 13.80
C LEU A 629 -12.49 44.31 13.51
N LYS A 630 -12.52 45.52 12.94
CA LYS A 630 -13.73 46.16 12.46
C LYS A 630 -14.48 45.21 11.53
N ARG A 631 -15.67 44.76 11.95
CA ARG A 631 -16.66 44.18 11.03
C ARG A 631 -16.88 45.18 9.90
N ALA A 632 -16.47 44.82 8.70
CA ALA A 632 -16.72 45.62 7.52
C ALA A 632 -18.22 45.52 7.19
N GLU A 633 -18.93 46.63 7.33
CA GLU A 633 -20.27 46.80 6.74
C GLU A 633 -20.26 46.28 5.29
N PRO A 634 -21.27 45.51 4.86
CA PRO A 634 -21.30 44.95 3.52
C PRO A 634 -21.39 46.07 2.48
N VAL A 635 -20.26 46.39 1.86
CA VAL A 635 -20.16 47.44 0.85
C VAL A 635 -21.14 47.17 -0.28
N ASP A 636 -22.09 48.08 -0.48
CA ASP A 636 -23.01 48.03 -1.60
C ASP A 636 -22.21 48.16 -2.91
N VAL A 637 -22.28 47.12 -3.73
CA VAL A 637 -21.58 47.03 -5.03
C VAL A 637 -22.42 47.55 -6.20
N SER A 638 -23.66 47.99 -5.95
CA SER A 638 -24.54 48.60 -6.96
C SER A 638 -23.91 49.77 -7.75
N PRO A 639 -22.98 50.59 -7.21
CA PRO A 639 -22.31 51.64 -7.97
C PRO A 639 -21.32 51.16 -9.06
N LEU A 640 -21.04 49.85 -9.17
CA LEU A 640 -20.06 49.30 -10.13
C LEU A 640 -20.68 48.86 -11.48
N ASP A 641 -22.00 48.98 -11.66
CA ASP A 641 -22.69 48.65 -12.92
C ASP A 641 -22.97 49.91 -13.77
N SER A 642 -21.90 50.61 -14.16
CA SER A 642 -21.92 51.66 -15.20
C SER A 642 -21.46 51.08 -16.56
N PRO A 643 -22.31 51.03 -17.60
CA PRO A 643 -22.15 50.05 -18.70
C PRO A 643 -21.42 50.56 -19.97
N ASP A 644 -20.41 51.45 -19.85
CA ASP A 644 -19.90 52.23 -21.00
C ASP A 644 -18.35 52.21 -21.23
N ASP A 645 -17.60 51.22 -20.72
CA ASP A 645 -16.14 51.06 -21.00
C ASP A 645 -15.72 49.59 -21.22
N GLU A 646 -15.56 49.16 -22.48
CA GLU A 646 -15.13 47.78 -22.84
C GLU A 646 -13.73 47.41 -22.29
N ASP A 647 -12.81 48.38 -22.19
CA ASP A 647 -11.44 48.14 -21.72
C ASP A 647 -11.32 47.84 -20.21
N LEU A 648 -12.37 48.11 -19.41
CA LEU A 648 -12.37 47.92 -17.95
C LEU A 648 -13.05 46.63 -17.48
N GLU A 649 -13.89 46.00 -18.29
CA GLU A 649 -14.63 44.78 -17.95
C GLU A 649 -13.75 43.65 -17.35
N PRO A 650 -12.61 43.23 -17.95
CA PRO A 650 -11.82 42.13 -17.39
C PRO A 650 -11.14 42.47 -16.05
N VAL A 651 -10.90 43.76 -15.77
CA VAL A 651 -10.35 44.21 -14.48
C VAL A 651 -11.42 44.18 -13.40
N LEU A 652 -12.65 44.60 -13.74
CA LEU A 652 -13.81 44.52 -12.86
C LEU A 652 -14.21 43.08 -12.57
N GLU A 653 -14.19 42.18 -13.56
CA GLU A 653 -14.43 40.74 -13.34
C GLU A 653 -13.37 40.12 -12.42
N GLN A 654 -12.07 40.42 -12.65
CA GLN A 654 -10.99 39.95 -11.78
C GLN A 654 -11.13 40.49 -10.34
N LEU A 655 -11.59 41.74 -10.16
CA LEU A 655 -11.85 42.33 -8.84
C LEU A 655 -13.04 41.66 -8.14
N ARG A 656 -14.14 41.41 -8.87
CA ARG A 656 -15.32 40.67 -8.39
C ARG A 656 -14.95 39.24 -7.94
N LEU A 657 -14.11 38.54 -8.71
CA LEU A 657 -13.56 37.22 -8.34
C LEU A 657 -12.66 37.28 -7.09
N SER A 658 -11.85 38.33 -6.94
CA SER A 658 -11.01 38.55 -5.75
C SER A 658 -11.85 38.76 -4.50
N LEU A 659 -12.82 39.68 -4.55
CA LEU A 659 -13.75 39.97 -3.44
C LEU A 659 -14.55 38.73 -3.02
N LYS A 660 -15.10 37.99 -3.99
CA LYS A 660 -15.87 36.77 -3.72
C LYS A 660 -15.02 35.68 -3.04
N ASN A 661 -13.75 35.56 -3.41
CA ASN A 661 -12.81 34.65 -2.72
C ASN A 661 -12.47 35.13 -1.30
N MET A 662 -12.32 36.43 -1.06
CA MET A 662 -12.08 36.96 0.29
C MET A 662 -13.30 36.77 1.20
N GLN A 663 -14.52 37.02 0.70
CA GLN A 663 -15.77 36.73 1.42
C GLN A 663 -15.92 35.22 1.70
N GLY A 664 -15.65 34.37 0.72
CA GLY A 664 -15.67 32.91 0.88
C GLY A 664 -14.67 32.39 1.91
N ASN A 665 -13.50 33.02 2.03
CA ASN A 665 -12.53 32.72 3.09
C ASN A 665 -13.01 33.22 4.47
N HIS A 666 -13.66 34.38 4.54
CA HIS A 666 -14.18 34.93 5.81
C HIS A 666 -15.29 34.04 6.39
N ALA A 667 -16.13 33.45 5.53
CA ALA A 667 -17.15 32.46 5.91
C ALA A 667 -16.57 31.10 6.36
N GLN A 668 -15.26 30.88 6.28
CA GLN A 668 -14.57 29.72 6.90
C GLN A 668 -14.02 30.03 8.31
N VAL A 669 -14.03 31.30 8.71
CA VAL A 669 -13.66 31.77 10.05
C VAL A 669 -14.91 31.95 10.92
N GLU A 670 -16.05 32.27 10.29
CA GLU A 670 -17.36 32.34 10.92
C GLU A 670 -17.76 30.96 11.51
N GLY A 671 -17.78 30.87 12.84
CA GLY A 671 -18.01 29.63 13.59
C GLY A 671 -16.78 29.05 14.32
N LEU A 672 -15.55 29.56 14.07
CA LEU A 672 -14.39 29.19 14.90
C LEU A 672 -14.53 29.66 16.35
N ASP A 673 -15.10 30.85 16.55
CA ASP A 673 -15.47 31.40 17.86
C ASP A 673 -16.39 30.44 18.64
N THR A 674 -17.47 29.98 18.01
CA THR A 674 -18.39 28.99 18.58
C THR A 674 -17.68 27.67 18.90
N ALA A 675 -16.82 27.18 18.00
CA ALA A 675 -16.07 25.94 18.23
C ALA A 675 -15.01 26.05 19.34
N VAL A 676 -14.44 27.24 19.58
CA VAL A 676 -13.55 27.52 20.71
C VAL A 676 -14.35 27.59 22.01
N SER A 677 -15.51 28.25 22.01
CA SER A 677 -16.40 28.32 23.17
C SER A 677 -16.93 26.93 23.57
N ASP A 678 -17.37 26.11 22.60
CA ASP A 678 -17.74 24.70 22.83
C ASP A 678 -16.57 23.87 23.39
N ALA A 679 -15.34 24.11 22.91
CA ALA A 679 -14.15 23.42 23.40
C ALA A 679 -13.75 23.83 24.83
N GLN A 680 -13.91 25.11 25.19
CA GLN A 680 -13.73 25.60 26.56
C GLN A 680 -14.79 25.02 27.50
N ALA A 681 -16.08 25.06 27.11
CA ALA A 681 -17.16 24.48 27.89
C ALA A 681 -16.99 22.96 28.13
N ALA A 682 -16.47 22.23 27.13
CA ALA A 682 -16.12 20.82 27.27
C ALA A 682 -14.90 20.60 28.19
N LEU A 683 -13.92 21.50 28.19
CA LEU A 683 -12.76 21.46 29.09
C LEU A 683 -13.18 21.73 30.55
N ASP A 684 -14.05 22.71 30.78
CA ASP A 684 -14.58 23.05 32.10
C ASP A 684 -15.46 21.93 32.69
N ASP A 685 -16.29 21.27 31.88
CA ASP A 685 -17.05 20.08 32.32
C ASP A 685 -16.13 18.93 32.76
N ILE A 686 -15.00 18.72 32.07
CA ILE A 686 -13.96 17.75 32.45
C ILE A 686 -13.25 18.18 33.74
N LEU A 687 -12.85 19.45 33.85
CA LEU A 687 -12.19 19.99 35.03
C LEU A 687 -13.09 19.93 36.27
N PHE A 688 -14.37 20.31 36.15
CA PHE A 688 -15.35 20.29 37.24
C PHE A 688 -15.67 18.86 37.73
N ARG A 689 -15.55 17.84 36.86
CA ARG A 689 -15.73 16.43 37.23
C ARG A 689 -14.51 15.79 37.90
N HIS A 690 -13.31 16.36 37.72
CA HIS A 690 -12.06 15.70 38.11
C HIS A 690 -11.14 16.52 39.04
N ALA A 691 -11.36 17.82 39.22
CA ALA A 691 -10.63 18.67 40.17
C ALA A 691 -11.45 18.93 41.44
N SER A 692 -10.77 19.05 42.58
CA SER A 692 -11.40 19.63 43.78
C SER A 692 -11.47 21.16 43.65
N ALA A 693 -12.39 21.80 44.39
CA ALA A 693 -12.62 23.25 44.30
C ALA A 693 -11.36 24.11 44.55
N ALA A 694 -10.40 23.62 45.35
CA ALA A 694 -9.12 24.28 45.62
C ALA A 694 -8.01 24.01 44.58
N GLN A 695 -8.25 23.10 43.64
CA GLN A 695 -7.41 22.87 42.46
C GLN A 695 -7.94 23.63 41.24
N TYR A 696 -9.26 23.78 41.12
CA TYR A 696 -9.90 24.54 40.04
C TYR A 696 -9.52 26.02 40.07
N THR A 697 -9.61 26.70 41.22
CA THR A 697 -9.18 28.10 41.36
C THR A 697 -7.72 28.31 40.95
N LYS A 698 -6.81 27.41 41.37
CA LYS A 698 -5.39 27.44 40.98
C LYS A 698 -5.11 27.21 39.49
N LEU A 699 -6.11 26.84 38.69
CA LEU A 699 -6.02 26.67 37.24
C LEU A 699 -6.71 27.78 36.44
N VAL A 700 -7.48 28.66 37.11
CA VAL A 700 -8.19 29.80 36.51
C VAL A 700 -7.50 31.13 36.82
N ASP A 701 -6.73 31.22 37.92
CA ASP A 701 -5.94 32.40 38.31
C ASP A 701 -4.59 32.52 37.52
N TYR A 702 -4.52 32.16 36.23
CA TYR A 702 -3.26 32.10 35.45
C TYR A 702 -3.38 32.42 33.95
#